data_AF-A0A0W0FCW6-F1
#
_entry.id   AF-A0A0W0FCW6-F1
#
_cell.length_a   1.000
_cell.length_b   1.000
_cell.length_c   1.000
_cell.angle_alpha   90.00
_cell.angle_beta   90.00
_cell.angle_gamma   90.00
#
_symmetry.space_group_name_H-M   'P 1'
#
loop_
_entity.id
_entity.type
_entity.pdbx_description
1 polymer ?
#
loop_
_entity_poly.entity_id
_entity_poly.type
_entity_poly.pdbx_seq_one_letter_code
_entity_poly.pdbx_strand_id
1 'polypeptide(L)'
;MSSGALKGKDAHLLAIVDTIAKELGFYLGLANIEHNEKGYAEDYDYGEDDEDVTMAEVAETSTKVAHLVNLEGQLVSEELDVEEEDDQDYEGYMGNGAGSLERFYRRSALVIWPKWTRIGKDRGDRRSQYALETLRCLQGPEPTEEESGLFDYLCCSAKYLPPSITVPKLFPAARQWRSVERWSKLSKSFVGSRLLAALPFEEVTQAISLFGFEGIKLGLKAMILHDPTNQDRFRFLAKLQSLTDEQRYDTLSCDISMFVSELKSDCLDKIGAPIMDDISLLTCETLSNGGARRLKDGLLPQLKNLASTDVLEAFVSHLQSIIGTQDSRQEEVIILREVVRDILAVLLDKLDFFKLYVAPTPRYSWRAPEPQGKPDVAMKFIKQCLDSDNMHLAADALERMMDVCGQLDEISRIRTKTVLLPLVPLLSQDLKSRSPRPDLPLSKLSETSVKCSLEILDSKGGRFSREDFSPIVNAAIIGDNATLLMSTVFPKVKSYPWNEASWKAVLEEVHAHRNDLILPEDSPYSVSTVITEMVHEYAREAVLTSINIYRTTSIPDVLQFSLTIGGPDCLAIVLNRLVEPTLKSQYVSGTLVPLIPELKRLSNANGIPLHSEPFASTLRKIMKGWIEKVMGPKPDDAAAQPLLAKLNRWTCGDAYCRQVRQFLTSKPDRMLCLDRIGAPS
;
A
#
# COMPACT_ATOMS: atom_id res chain seq x y z
N MET A 1 1.47 39.29 -24.86
CA MET A 1 1.66 40.22 -26.00
C MET A 1 0.58 39.95 -27.04
N SER A 2 0.15 40.92 -27.84
CA SER A 2 -0.70 40.67 -29.02
C SER A 2 -0.50 41.80 -30.04
N SER A 3 -0.79 41.56 -31.31
CA SER A 3 -0.67 42.59 -32.37
C SER A 3 -1.54 43.81 -32.09
N GLY A 4 -2.72 43.62 -31.46
CA GLY A 4 -3.62 44.70 -31.06
C GLY A 4 -3.10 45.60 -29.93
N ALA A 5 -2.03 45.20 -29.24
CA ALA A 5 -1.38 46.01 -28.22
C ALA A 5 -0.30 46.96 -28.79
N LEU A 6 0.15 46.73 -30.03
CA LEU A 6 1.13 47.58 -30.71
C LEU A 6 0.45 48.87 -31.21
N LYS A 7 1.14 50.00 -31.11
CA LYS A 7 0.62 51.31 -31.50
C LYS A 7 1.59 52.02 -32.45
N GLY A 8 1.05 52.89 -33.29
CA GLY A 8 1.86 53.75 -34.16
C GLY A 8 2.66 52.97 -35.21
N LYS A 9 3.96 53.28 -35.31
CA LYS A 9 4.86 52.79 -36.36
C LYS A 9 5.03 51.26 -36.36
N ASP A 10 5.05 50.65 -35.18
CA ASP A 10 5.28 49.20 -35.03
C ASP A 10 4.09 48.37 -35.52
N ALA A 11 2.86 48.85 -35.28
CA ALA A 11 1.65 48.22 -35.80
C ALA A 11 1.58 48.26 -37.34
N HIS A 12 2.03 49.37 -37.93
CA HIS A 12 2.08 49.53 -39.39
C HIS A 12 3.13 48.62 -40.04
N LEU A 13 4.32 48.51 -39.44
CA LEU A 13 5.37 47.61 -39.91
C LEU A 13 4.94 46.14 -39.81
N LEU A 14 4.33 45.74 -38.70
CA LEU A 14 3.84 44.38 -38.51
C LEU A 14 2.78 44.00 -39.55
N ALA A 15 1.87 44.89 -39.90
CA ALA A 15 0.84 44.62 -40.91
C ALA A 15 1.43 44.38 -42.32
N ILE A 16 2.49 45.12 -42.69
CA ILE A 16 3.20 44.91 -43.96
C ILE A 16 3.91 43.55 -43.95
N VAL A 17 4.64 43.25 -42.87
CA VAL A 17 5.38 42.00 -42.75
C VAL A 17 4.43 40.79 -42.71
N ASP A 18 3.27 40.91 -42.05
CA ASP A 18 2.24 39.87 -42.02
C ASP A 18 1.67 39.54 -43.40
N THR A 19 1.46 40.56 -44.23
CA THR A 19 0.99 40.37 -45.60
C THR A 19 2.01 39.57 -46.43
N ILE A 20 3.29 39.96 -46.36
CA ILE A 20 4.38 39.32 -47.10
C ILE A 20 4.65 37.89 -46.57
N ALA A 21 4.64 37.70 -45.26
CA ALA A 21 4.87 36.40 -44.64
C ALA A 21 3.80 35.38 -45.02
N LYS A 22 2.53 35.80 -45.10
CA LYS A 22 1.42 34.95 -45.54
C LYS A 22 1.58 34.46 -46.99
N GLU A 23 2.01 35.34 -47.88
CA GLU A 23 2.27 35.00 -49.29
C GLU A 23 3.41 34.00 -49.43
N LEU A 24 4.47 34.16 -48.64
CA LEU A 24 5.69 33.33 -48.72
C LEU A 24 5.64 32.06 -47.84
N GLY A 25 4.53 31.80 -47.13
CA GLY A 25 4.37 30.59 -46.33
C GLY A 25 5.09 30.60 -44.98
N PHE A 26 5.31 31.78 -44.41
CA PHE A 26 5.88 31.98 -43.08
C PHE A 26 4.80 32.35 -42.05
N TYR A 27 5.09 32.07 -40.79
CA TYR A 27 4.33 32.51 -39.64
C TYR A 27 5.07 33.61 -38.89
N LEU A 28 4.30 34.43 -38.16
CA LEU A 28 4.79 35.52 -37.33
C LEU A 28 4.30 35.36 -35.89
N GLY A 29 5.13 35.79 -34.95
CA GLY A 29 4.80 35.84 -33.53
C GLY A 29 5.62 36.89 -32.79
N LEU A 30 5.13 37.29 -31.61
CA LEU A 30 5.81 38.24 -30.72
C LEU A 30 6.40 37.48 -29.53
N ALA A 31 7.61 37.79 -29.12
CA ALA A 31 8.26 37.19 -27.96
C ALA A 31 8.97 38.24 -27.11
N ASN A 32 9.37 37.85 -25.90
CA ASN A 32 10.29 38.61 -25.05
C ASN A 32 11.71 38.09 -25.26
N ILE A 33 12.68 38.96 -25.47
CA ILE A 33 14.09 38.64 -25.31
C ILE A 33 14.47 39.04 -23.89
N GLU A 34 14.89 38.05 -23.11
CA GLU A 34 15.46 38.25 -21.78
C GLU A 34 16.97 38.02 -21.88
N HIS A 35 17.75 39.05 -21.54
CA HIS A 35 19.20 39.00 -21.54
C HIS A 35 19.70 39.29 -20.13
N ASN A 36 20.52 38.41 -19.58
CA ASN A 36 21.09 38.53 -18.24
C ASN A 36 22.61 38.63 -18.35
N GLU A 37 23.19 39.60 -17.65
CA GLU A 37 24.63 39.78 -17.49
C GLU A 37 24.99 39.65 -16.00
N LYS A 38 25.99 38.82 -15.70
CA LYS A 38 26.51 38.63 -14.33
C LYS A 38 28.00 38.87 -14.31
N GLY A 39 28.49 39.56 -13.28
CA GLY A 39 29.89 39.96 -13.23
C GLY A 39 30.32 40.55 -11.90
N TYR A 40 31.60 40.91 -11.83
CA TYR A 40 32.19 41.52 -10.63
C TYR A 40 31.84 43.00 -10.56
N ALA A 41 31.47 43.50 -9.37
CA ALA A 41 31.24 44.93 -9.15
C ALA A 41 32.57 45.67 -8.98
N GLU A 42 32.68 46.85 -9.57
CA GLU A 42 33.79 47.76 -9.40
C GLU A 42 33.50 48.67 -8.19
N ASP A 43 34.07 48.34 -7.03
CA ASP A 43 33.88 49.10 -5.79
C ASP A 43 35.20 49.81 -5.43
N TYR A 44 35.35 51.05 -5.92
CA TYR A 44 36.50 51.90 -5.64
C TYR A 44 36.07 53.21 -4.97
N ASP A 45 35.38 53.17 -3.83
CA ASP A 45 35.50 54.30 -2.89
C ASP A 45 35.15 53.95 -1.43
N TYR A 46 36.03 54.33 -0.50
CA TYR A 46 35.74 54.35 0.94
C TYR A 46 35.16 55.73 1.32
N GLY A 47 34.14 56.18 0.59
CA GLY A 47 33.47 57.46 0.77
C GLY A 47 31.95 57.28 0.77
N GLU A 48 31.28 57.87 1.75
CA GLU A 48 29.83 57.75 1.96
C GLU A 48 29.00 58.23 0.73
N ASP A 49 28.02 57.40 0.34
CA ASP A 49 26.85 57.67 -0.51
C ASP A 49 27.02 57.82 -2.04
N ASP A 50 27.43 56.75 -2.75
CA ASP A 50 27.05 56.56 -4.17
C ASP A 50 26.33 55.19 -4.37
N GLU A 51 25.04 55.23 -4.72
CA GLU A 51 24.18 54.04 -4.95
C GLU A 51 24.39 53.39 -6.34
N ASP A 52 25.30 53.90 -7.17
CA ASP A 52 25.53 53.43 -8.55
C ASP A 52 26.86 52.67 -8.70
N VAL A 53 26.85 51.37 -8.35
CA VAL A 53 27.95 50.44 -8.64
C VAL A 53 27.92 49.97 -10.10
N THR A 54 29.08 50.00 -10.76
CA THR A 54 29.23 49.55 -12.15
C THR A 54 29.85 48.15 -12.22
N MET A 55 29.55 47.39 -13.28
CA MET A 55 30.12 46.05 -13.48
C MET A 55 31.52 46.20 -14.09
N ALA A 56 32.54 45.76 -13.36
CA ALA A 56 33.95 45.82 -13.77
C ALA A 56 34.22 44.88 -14.95
N GLU A 57 33.71 43.65 -14.87
CA GLU A 57 33.86 42.62 -15.87
C GLU A 57 32.60 41.74 -15.88
N VAL A 58 32.06 41.48 -17.08
CA VAL A 58 30.94 40.55 -17.28
C VAL A 58 31.52 39.15 -17.39
N ALA A 59 31.22 38.29 -16.41
CA ALA A 59 31.67 36.90 -16.36
C ALA A 59 30.76 35.96 -17.15
N GLU A 60 29.45 36.21 -17.14
CA GLU A 60 28.44 35.38 -17.81
C GLU A 60 27.40 36.24 -18.50
N THR A 61 27.00 35.84 -19.71
CA THR A 61 25.86 36.43 -20.43
C THR A 61 24.92 35.32 -20.88
N SER A 62 23.62 35.48 -20.63
CA SER A 62 22.59 34.54 -21.08
C SER A 62 21.49 35.28 -21.82
N THR A 63 21.23 34.92 -23.08
CA THR A 63 20.11 35.44 -23.88
C THR A 63 19.07 34.36 -24.13
N LYS A 64 17.81 34.61 -23.79
CA LYS A 64 16.70 33.67 -24.02
C LYS A 64 15.52 34.38 -24.68
N VAL A 65 14.83 33.69 -25.59
CA VAL A 65 13.59 34.18 -26.19
C VAL A 65 12.42 33.53 -25.44
N ALA A 66 11.80 34.26 -24.52
CA ALA A 66 10.70 33.81 -23.68
C ALA A 66 9.33 34.23 -24.25
N HIS A 67 8.30 33.44 -23.95
CA HIS A 67 6.88 33.73 -24.19
C HIS A 67 6.53 34.13 -25.63
N LEU A 68 6.93 33.30 -26.60
CA LEU A 68 6.48 33.46 -27.98
C LEU A 68 4.95 33.28 -28.06
N VAL A 69 4.26 34.29 -28.56
CA VAL A 69 2.81 34.29 -28.84
C VAL A 69 2.55 34.56 -30.33
N ASN A 70 1.41 34.12 -30.85
CA ASN A 70 0.96 34.52 -32.18
C ASN A 70 0.44 35.98 -32.19
N LEU A 71 0.07 36.48 -33.36
CA LEU A 71 -0.41 37.86 -33.52
C LEU A 71 -1.74 38.11 -32.77
N GLU A 72 -2.50 37.06 -32.47
CA GLU A 72 -3.73 37.11 -31.68
C GLU A 72 -3.47 37.05 -30.16
N GLY A 73 -2.22 36.85 -29.75
CA GLY A 73 -1.77 36.81 -28.35
C GLY A 73 -1.92 35.46 -27.66
N GLN A 74 -2.10 34.37 -28.43
CA GLN A 74 -2.08 33.00 -27.94
C GLN A 74 -0.64 32.49 -27.85
N LEU A 75 -0.30 31.84 -26.74
CA LEU A 75 1.03 31.26 -26.50
C LEU A 75 1.36 30.16 -27.52
N VAL A 76 2.54 30.27 -28.12
CA VAL A 76 3.13 29.32 -29.08
C VAL A 76 4.27 28.53 -28.44
N SER A 77 5.10 29.17 -27.61
CA SER A 77 6.20 28.53 -26.88
C SER A 77 6.58 29.36 -25.66
N GLU A 78 6.87 28.71 -24.53
CA GLU A 78 7.25 29.38 -23.28
C GLU A 78 8.70 29.85 -23.30
N GLU A 79 9.62 29.06 -23.84
CA GLU A 79 11.04 29.41 -23.98
C GLU A 79 11.60 28.82 -25.29
N LEU A 80 12.40 29.62 -25.99
CA LEU A 80 13.18 29.26 -27.15
C LEU A 80 14.66 29.53 -26.82
N ASP A 81 15.44 28.47 -26.70
CA ASP A 81 16.89 28.56 -26.50
C ASP A 81 17.55 29.08 -27.77
N VAL A 82 18.34 30.14 -27.63
CA VAL A 82 19.26 30.62 -28.66
C VAL A 82 20.59 29.99 -28.32
N GLU A 83 20.94 28.88 -28.99
CA GLU A 83 22.19 28.17 -28.73
C GLU A 83 23.41 29.09 -29.02
N GLU A 84 24.10 29.50 -27.96
CA GLU A 84 25.56 29.72 -27.98
C GLU A 84 26.17 28.62 -27.10
N GLU A 85 26.81 27.64 -27.74
CA GLU A 85 27.57 26.60 -27.06
C GLU A 85 28.93 27.19 -26.64
N ASP A 86 29.18 27.26 -25.32
CA ASP A 86 30.50 27.00 -24.72
C ASP A 86 30.32 26.92 -23.19
N ASP A 87 29.97 25.72 -22.69
CA ASP A 87 30.01 25.40 -21.27
C ASP A 87 31.43 24.95 -20.87
N GLN A 88 32.06 25.67 -19.94
CA GLN A 88 33.14 25.12 -19.14
C GLN A 88 33.15 25.71 -17.71
N ASP A 89 32.51 25.00 -16.78
CA ASP A 89 32.53 25.32 -15.35
C ASP A 89 33.80 24.82 -14.65
N TYR A 90 34.51 25.72 -13.97
CA TYR A 90 35.52 25.40 -12.96
C TYR A 90 35.42 26.39 -11.78
N GLU A 91 34.84 25.93 -10.67
CA GLU A 91 34.83 26.68 -9.41
C GLU A 91 36.07 26.36 -8.56
N GLY A 92 36.98 27.32 -8.47
CA GLY A 92 38.11 27.36 -7.54
C GLY A 92 37.89 28.38 -6.41
N TYR A 93 38.26 27.97 -5.20
CA TYR A 93 38.40 28.71 -3.93
C TYR A 93 38.11 30.24 -3.92
N MET A 94 36.95 30.63 -3.38
CA MET A 94 36.59 32.03 -3.11
C MET A 94 37.07 32.47 -1.71
N GLY A 95 38.30 33.01 -1.64
CA GLY A 95 38.80 33.77 -0.50
C GLY A 95 38.79 35.27 -0.80
N ASN A 96 38.08 36.06 0.02
CA ASN A 96 38.04 37.53 0.07
C ASN A 96 37.63 38.28 -1.23
N GLY A 97 36.66 37.78 -1.99
CA GLY A 97 36.14 38.45 -3.20
C GLY A 97 35.14 39.58 -2.92
N ALA A 98 35.17 40.63 -3.73
CA ALA A 98 34.17 41.71 -3.76
C ALA A 98 32.79 41.22 -4.23
N GLY A 99 31.72 41.98 -3.98
CA GLY A 99 30.34 41.59 -4.28
C GLY A 99 30.08 41.31 -5.77
N SER A 100 29.18 40.37 -6.06
CA SER A 100 28.71 40.07 -7.42
C SER A 100 27.53 40.95 -7.80
N LEU A 101 27.48 41.40 -9.06
CA LEU A 101 26.39 42.18 -9.64
C LEU A 101 25.69 41.38 -10.75
N GLU A 102 24.36 41.50 -10.84
CA GLU A 102 23.53 40.89 -11.90
C GLU A 102 22.62 41.96 -12.54
N ARG A 103 22.51 41.96 -13.86
CA ARG A 103 21.67 42.89 -14.64
C ARG A 103 20.72 42.14 -15.57
N PHE A 104 19.44 42.54 -15.54
CA PHE A 104 18.38 41.93 -16.36
C PHE A 104 17.87 42.94 -17.40
N TYR A 105 18.00 42.58 -18.68
CA TYR A 105 17.49 43.34 -19.82
C TYR A 105 16.32 42.60 -20.46
N ARG A 106 15.19 43.28 -20.66
CA ARG A 106 14.00 42.71 -21.30
C ARG A 106 13.56 43.56 -22.49
N ARG A 107 13.41 42.95 -23.66
CA ARG A 107 12.96 43.60 -24.91
C ARG A 107 11.88 42.76 -25.61
N SER A 108 11.08 43.39 -26.47
CA SER A 108 10.09 42.71 -27.32
C SER A 108 10.70 42.39 -28.68
N ALA A 109 10.44 41.21 -29.23
CA ALA A 109 10.94 40.77 -30.54
C ALA A 109 9.83 40.21 -31.44
N LEU A 110 10.02 40.35 -32.76
CA LEU A 110 9.20 39.70 -33.80
C LEU A 110 9.94 38.45 -34.28
N VAL A 111 9.28 37.29 -34.22
CA VAL A 111 9.83 36.00 -34.63
C VAL A 111 9.13 35.53 -35.91
N ILE A 112 9.91 35.09 -36.90
CA ILE A 112 9.43 34.64 -38.22
C ILE A 112 9.90 33.20 -38.47
N TRP A 113 9.00 32.26 -38.80
CA TRP A 113 9.38 30.86 -39.05
C TRP A 113 8.55 30.17 -40.15
N PRO A 114 9.11 29.16 -40.86
CA PRO A 114 8.40 28.49 -41.96
C PRO A 114 7.32 27.52 -41.48
N LYS A 115 6.27 27.33 -42.30
CA LYS A 115 5.12 26.44 -42.04
C LYS A 115 5.46 24.99 -41.70
N TRP A 116 6.61 24.48 -42.16
CA TRP A 116 7.04 23.09 -41.99
C TRP A 116 7.88 22.82 -40.73
N THR A 117 8.14 23.83 -39.89
CA THR A 117 9.00 23.68 -38.69
C THR A 117 8.23 23.24 -37.45
N ARG A 118 8.97 22.72 -36.44
CA ARG A 118 8.46 22.10 -35.20
C ARG A 118 8.24 23.08 -34.03
N ILE A 119 8.24 24.39 -34.28
CA ILE A 119 8.02 25.39 -33.23
C ILE A 119 6.56 25.27 -32.73
N GLY A 120 6.40 24.92 -31.45
CA GLY A 120 5.11 24.57 -30.83
C GLY A 120 4.87 23.05 -30.76
N LYS A 121 5.57 22.37 -29.84
CA LYS A 121 5.52 20.90 -29.64
C LYS A 121 4.14 20.34 -29.24
N ASP A 122 3.18 21.18 -28.90
CA ASP A 122 1.94 20.74 -28.24
C ASP A 122 0.71 20.61 -29.16
N ARG A 123 0.85 20.82 -30.47
CA ARG A 123 -0.30 20.75 -31.41
C ARG A 123 -0.02 20.00 -32.71
N GLY A 124 0.28 18.71 -32.57
CA GLY A 124 0.19 17.71 -33.64
C GLY A 124 1.15 17.90 -34.82
N ASP A 125 1.53 16.79 -35.46
CA ASP A 125 2.31 16.86 -36.70
C ASP A 125 1.43 17.42 -37.83
N ARG A 126 1.44 18.76 -38.00
CA ARG A 126 0.68 19.47 -39.03
C ARG A 126 1.05 19.03 -40.45
N ARG A 127 2.25 18.49 -40.67
CA ARG A 127 2.67 17.93 -41.97
C ARG A 127 1.91 16.65 -42.28
N SER A 128 1.76 15.77 -41.29
CA SER A 128 0.93 14.57 -41.44
C SER A 128 -0.55 14.89 -41.62
N GLN A 129 -1.07 15.92 -40.95
CA GLN A 129 -2.45 16.35 -41.16
C GLN A 129 -2.68 16.84 -42.59
N TYR A 130 -1.80 17.70 -43.11
CA TYR A 130 -1.85 18.15 -44.49
C TYR A 130 -1.79 16.98 -45.48
N ALA A 131 -0.84 16.06 -45.30
CA ALA A 131 -0.71 14.87 -46.14
C ALA A 131 -1.99 14.01 -46.16
N LEU A 132 -2.63 13.83 -45.00
CA LEU A 132 -3.87 13.06 -44.86
C LEU A 132 -5.12 13.79 -45.40
N GLU A 133 -5.08 15.12 -45.54
CA GLU A 133 -6.14 15.90 -46.17
C GLU A 133 -5.99 15.88 -47.69
N THR A 134 -4.77 16.04 -48.20
CA THR A 134 -4.46 15.93 -49.63
C THR A 134 -4.81 14.55 -50.18
N LEU A 135 -4.39 13.47 -49.51
CA LEU A 135 -4.71 12.09 -49.92
C LEU A 135 -6.18 11.70 -49.75
N ARG A 136 -7.01 12.55 -49.13
CA ARG A 136 -8.47 12.34 -49.08
C ARG A 136 -9.16 12.82 -50.36
N CYS A 137 -8.57 13.79 -51.06
CA CYS A 137 -9.17 14.48 -52.20
C CYS A 137 -8.55 14.01 -53.53
N LEU A 138 -8.35 12.71 -53.70
CA LEU A 138 -7.70 12.13 -54.88
C LEU A 138 -8.48 12.43 -56.15
N GLN A 139 -7.80 13.02 -57.15
CA GLN A 139 -8.43 13.48 -58.40
C GLN A 139 -8.35 12.44 -59.54
N GLY A 140 -7.60 11.35 -59.39
CA GLY A 140 -7.35 10.41 -60.49
C GLY A 140 -6.99 8.97 -60.08
N PRO A 141 -6.85 8.07 -61.08
CA PRO A 141 -6.42 6.68 -60.89
C PRO A 141 -4.89 6.52 -60.81
N GLU A 142 -4.11 7.58 -61.05
CA GLU A 142 -2.66 7.61 -60.86
C GLU A 142 -2.29 8.75 -59.91
N PRO A 143 -1.32 8.54 -58.99
CA PRO A 143 -0.90 9.59 -58.07
C PRO A 143 -0.03 10.62 -58.77
N THR A 144 -0.17 11.88 -58.36
CA THR A 144 0.81 12.92 -58.67
C THR A 144 2.15 12.66 -57.96
N GLU A 145 3.21 13.36 -58.37
CA GLU A 145 4.52 13.29 -57.69
C GLU A 145 4.41 13.74 -56.23
N GLU A 146 3.62 14.79 -55.97
CA GLU A 146 3.31 15.27 -54.63
C GLU A 146 2.54 14.22 -53.81
N GLU A 147 1.48 13.62 -54.36
CA GLU A 147 0.70 12.58 -53.68
C GLU A 147 1.55 11.34 -53.35
N SER A 148 2.43 10.93 -54.27
CA SER A 148 3.38 9.83 -54.05
C SER A 148 4.36 10.17 -52.92
N GLY A 149 4.95 11.37 -52.93
CA GLY A 149 5.86 11.83 -51.89
C GLY A 149 5.19 11.92 -50.51
N LEU A 150 3.95 12.38 -50.45
CA LEU A 150 3.15 12.43 -49.22
C LEU A 150 2.78 11.03 -48.71
N PHE A 151 2.43 10.10 -49.61
CA PHE A 151 2.17 8.70 -49.26
C PHE A 151 3.40 8.02 -48.66
N ASP A 152 4.57 8.20 -49.28
CA ASP A 152 5.82 7.63 -48.79
C ASP A 152 6.27 8.26 -47.47
N TYR A 153 6.08 9.58 -47.31
CA TYR A 153 6.29 10.28 -46.03
C TYR A 153 5.44 9.68 -44.91
N LEU A 154 4.14 9.46 -45.16
CA LEU A 154 3.23 8.87 -44.17
C LEU A 154 3.58 7.41 -43.87
N CYS A 155 4.03 6.64 -44.88
CA CYS A 155 4.55 5.29 -44.67
C CYS A 155 5.79 5.29 -43.76
N CYS A 156 6.74 6.20 -43.99
CA CYS A 156 7.95 6.31 -43.15
C CYS A 156 7.63 6.80 -41.73
N SER A 157 6.58 7.61 -41.59
CA SER A 157 6.15 8.18 -40.30
C SER A 157 5.13 7.31 -39.56
N ALA A 158 4.73 6.17 -40.14
CA ALA A 158 3.63 5.33 -39.67
C ALA A 158 3.75 4.92 -38.18
N LYS A 159 4.98 4.71 -37.68
CA LYS A 159 5.26 4.37 -36.28
C LYS A 159 4.76 5.44 -35.28
N TYR A 160 4.70 6.69 -35.69
CA TYR A 160 4.36 7.83 -34.84
C TYR A 160 2.94 8.34 -35.06
N LEU A 161 2.21 7.75 -36.01
CA LEU A 161 0.89 8.21 -36.41
C LEU A 161 -0.20 7.30 -35.87
N PRO A 162 -1.36 7.85 -35.48
CA PRO A 162 -2.50 7.05 -35.04
C PRO A 162 -3.03 6.21 -36.21
N PRO A 163 -3.00 4.85 -36.11
CA PRO A 163 -3.47 3.97 -37.18
C PRO A 163 -4.94 4.20 -37.53
N SER A 164 -5.78 4.50 -36.53
CA SER A 164 -7.21 4.75 -36.68
C SER A 164 -7.56 5.91 -37.62
N ILE A 165 -6.63 6.84 -37.84
CA ILE A 165 -6.83 8.00 -38.74
C ILE A 165 -6.14 7.79 -40.08
N THR A 166 -4.97 7.15 -40.06
CA THR A 166 -4.09 7.00 -41.24
C THR A 166 -4.48 5.82 -42.13
N VAL A 167 -4.75 4.66 -41.53
CA VAL A 167 -5.07 3.40 -42.23
C VAL A 167 -6.32 3.54 -43.10
N PRO A 168 -7.46 4.12 -42.62
CA PRO A 168 -8.65 4.29 -43.44
C PRO A 168 -8.49 5.21 -44.64
N LYS A 169 -7.36 5.94 -44.76
CA LYS A 169 -7.08 6.85 -45.88
C LYS A 169 -6.07 6.25 -46.85
N LEU A 170 -5.01 5.62 -46.34
CA LEU A 170 -3.92 5.10 -47.16
C LEU A 170 -4.30 3.84 -47.94
N PHE A 171 -5.05 2.91 -47.33
CA PHE A 171 -5.48 1.68 -48.01
C PHE A 171 -6.41 1.96 -49.21
N PRO A 172 -7.47 2.78 -49.05
CA PRO A 172 -8.30 3.18 -50.19
C PRO A 172 -7.53 3.96 -51.25
N ALA A 173 -6.56 4.80 -50.88
CA ALA A 173 -5.71 5.51 -51.84
C ALA A 173 -4.90 4.54 -52.71
N ALA A 174 -4.24 3.55 -52.08
CA ALA A 174 -3.48 2.53 -52.79
C ALA A 174 -4.38 1.67 -53.70
N ARG A 175 -5.62 1.38 -53.27
CA ARG A 175 -6.62 0.69 -54.08
C ARG A 175 -7.11 1.54 -55.26
N GLN A 176 -7.39 2.82 -55.04
CA GLN A 176 -7.79 3.75 -56.10
C GLN A 176 -6.71 3.88 -57.18
N TRP A 177 -5.44 3.87 -56.77
CA TRP A 177 -4.29 3.84 -57.67
C TRP A 177 -3.99 2.47 -58.28
N ARG A 178 -4.83 1.46 -58.01
CA ARG A 178 -4.71 0.07 -58.50
C ARG A 178 -3.32 -0.55 -58.28
N SER A 179 -2.64 -0.17 -57.20
CA SER A 179 -1.27 -0.61 -56.93
C SER A 179 -1.22 -1.61 -55.78
N VAL A 180 -1.13 -2.90 -56.12
CA VAL A 180 -0.94 -4.00 -55.15
C VAL A 180 0.35 -3.82 -54.35
N GLU A 181 1.40 -3.29 -54.98
CA GLU A 181 2.69 -3.02 -54.32
C GLU A 181 2.55 -1.99 -53.21
N ARG A 182 1.89 -0.84 -53.48
CA ARG A 182 1.64 0.19 -52.46
C ARG A 182 0.70 -0.32 -51.38
N TRP A 183 -0.34 -1.08 -51.76
CA TRP A 183 -1.26 -1.69 -50.79
C TRP A 183 -0.51 -2.65 -49.85
N SER A 184 0.34 -3.52 -50.41
CA SER A 184 1.16 -4.45 -49.64
C SER A 184 2.26 -3.76 -48.84
N LYS A 185 2.82 -2.65 -49.32
CA LYS A 185 3.82 -1.85 -48.58
C LYS A 185 3.27 -1.34 -47.24
N LEU A 186 1.98 -0.98 -47.20
CA LEU A 186 1.33 -0.51 -45.97
C LEU A 186 1.36 -1.56 -44.85
N SER A 187 1.21 -2.84 -45.18
CA SER A 187 1.32 -3.92 -44.18
C SER A 187 2.66 -3.93 -43.45
N LYS A 188 3.74 -3.53 -44.13
CA LYS A 188 5.10 -3.47 -43.57
C LYS A 188 5.36 -2.15 -42.84
N SER A 189 4.80 -1.04 -43.32
CA SER A 189 4.98 0.28 -42.69
C SER A 189 4.31 0.38 -41.32
N PHE A 190 3.22 -0.35 -41.11
CA PHE A 190 2.40 -0.31 -39.89
C PHE A 190 2.66 -1.48 -38.93
N VAL A 191 3.81 -2.16 -39.04
CA VAL A 191 4.19 -3.29 -38.17
C VAL A 191 4.18 -2.88 -36.70
N GLY A 192 3.55 -3.71 -35.85
CA GLY A 192 3.43 -3.47 -34.41
C GLY A 192 2.34 -2.45 -34.02
N SER A 193 1.62 -1.91 -34.99
CA SER A 193 0.42 -1.09 -34.74
C SER A 193 -0.85 -1.93 -34.81
N ARG A 194 -1.95 -1.47 -34.19
CA ARG A 194 -3.28 -2.14 -34.25
C ARG A 194 -3.95 -1.92 -35.61
N LEU A 195 -3.30 -2.42 -36.66
CA LEU A 195 -3.68 -2.23 -38.05
C LEU A 195 -5.02 -2.91 -38.36
N LEU A 196 -5.25 -4.12 -37.81
CA LEU A 196 -6.47 -4.88 -38.08
C LEU A 196 -7.72 -4.22 -37.46
N ALA A 197 -7.56 -3.52 -36.34
CA ALA A 197 -8.64 -2.74 -35.74
C ALA A 197 -8.94 -1.46 -36.52
N ALA A 198 -7.93 -0.86 -37.15
CA ALA A 198 -8.06 0.39 -37.89
C ALA A 198 -8.50 0.21 -39.35
N LEU A 199 -8.26 -0.96 -39.95
CA LEU A 199 -8.66 -1.26 -41.33
C LEU A 199 -10.15 -1.67 -41.39
N PRO A 200 -11.01 -0.91 -42.10
CA PRO A 200 -12.38 -1.34 -42.35
C PRO A 200 -12.40 -2.66 -43.13
N PHE A 201 -13.23 -3.61 -42.71
CA PHE A 201 -13.28 -4.93 -43.35
C PHE A 201 -13.79 -4.85 -44.80
N GLU A 202 -14.62 -3.85 -45.10
CA GLU A 202 -15.11 -3.53 -46.43
C GLU A 202 -13.98 -3.17 -47.40
N GLU A 203 -12.88 -2.59 -46.90
CA GLU A 203 -11.72 -2.28 -47.75
C GLU A 203 -10.98 -3.57 -48.16
N VAL A 204 -10.98 -4.59 -47.29
CA VAL A 204 -10.42 -5.92 -47.61
C VAL A 204 -11.26 -6.62 -48.67
N THR A 205 -12.59 -6.62 -48.53
CA THR A 205 -13.47 -7.24 -49.53
C THR A 205 -13.39 -6.52 -50.89
N GLN A 206 -13.27 -5.19 -50.90
CA GLN A 206 -13.04 -4.41 -52.11
C GLN A 206 -11.64 -4.62 -52.72
N ALA A 207 -10.62 -4.87 -51.90
CA ALA A 207 -9.29 -5.22 -52.39
C ALA A 207 -9.26 -6.63 -53.02
N ILE A 208 -9.95 -7.60 -52.41
CA ILE A 208 -10.09 -8.97 -52.96
C ILE A 208 -10.80 -8.92 -54.32
N SER A 209 -11.86 -8.12 -54.47
CA SER A 209 -12.59 -8.03 -55.74
C SER A 209 -11.80 -7.34 -56.85
N LEU A 210 -10.91 -6.39 -56.51
CA LEU A 210 -10.09 -5.67 -57.48
C LEU A 210 -8.79 -6.39 -57.86
N PHE A 211 -8.07 -6.93 -56.87
CA PHE A 211 -6.72 -7.49 -57.04
C PHE A 211 -6.68 -9.02 -57.06
N GLY A 212 -7.77 -9.68 -56.67
CA GLY A 212 -7.80 -11.11 -56.39
C GLY A 212 -7.17 -11.45 -55.04
N PHE A 213 -7.60 -12.57 -54.46
CA PHE A 213 -7.12 -13.01 -53.15
C PHE A 213 -5.62 -13.31 -53.15
N GLU A 214 -5.10 -14.01 -54.16
CA GLU A 214 -3.67 -14.31 -54.28
C GLU A 214 -2.79 -13.05 -54.37
N GLY A 215 -3.30 -11.95 -54.97
CA GLY A 215 -2.57 -10.70 -55.07
C GLY A 215 -2.31 -10.01 -53.72
N ILE A 216 -3.25 -10.14 -52.77
CA ILE A 216 -3.15 -9.50 -51.44
C ILE A 216 -2.79 -10.46 -50.31
N LYS A 217 -2.76 -11.77 -50.57
CA LYS A 217 -2.53 -12.84 -49.60
C LYS A 217 -1.28 -12.63 -48.75
N LEU A 218 -0.17 -12.26 -49.38
CA LEU A 218 1.10 -11.98 -48.68
C LEU A 218 1.00 -10.74 -47.78
N GLY A 219 0.31 -9.70 -48.24
CA GLY A 219 0.03 -8.51 -47.43
C GLY A 219 -0.83 -8.85 -46.22
N LEU A 220 -1.93 -9.58 -46.42
CA LEU A 220 -2.81 -10.04 -45.34
C LEU A 220 -2.08 -10.92 -44.32
N LYS A 221 -1.25 -11.87 -44.77
CA LYS A 221 -0.42 -12.71 -43.88
C LYS A 221 0.50 -11.84 -43.01
N ALA A 222 1.18 -10.86 -43.59
CA ALA A 222 2.03 -9.94 -42.82
C ALA A 222 1.22 -9.12 -41.81
N MET A 223 0.06 -8.58 -42.20
CA MET A 223 -0.80 -7.80 -41.31
C MET A 223 -1.28 -8.62 -40.11
N ILE A 224 -1.72 -9.86 -40.34
CA ILE A 224 -2.27 -10.72 -39.29
C ILE A 224 -1.18 -11.24 -38.35
N LEU A 225 0.01 -11.57 -38.85
CA LEU A 225 1.09 -12.06 -38.00
C LEU A 225 1.79 -10.97 -37.18
N HIS A 226 1.72 -9.71 -37.63
CA HIS A 226 2.40 -8.58 -36.97
C HIS A 226 1.46 -7.67 -36.16
N ASP A 227 0.15 -7.95 -36.10
CA ASP A 227 -0.75 -7.23 -35.19
C ASP A 227 -0.45 -7.59 -33.73
N PRO A 228 -0.36 -6.60 -32.82
CA PRO A 228 0.06 -6.86 -31.45
C PRO A 228 -0.98 -7.61 -30.61
N THR A 229 -2.25 -7.63 -31.01
CA THR A 229 -3.32 -8.19 -30.16
C THR A 229 -3.85 -9.51 -30.69
N ASN A 230 -3.96 -10.52 -29.80
CA ASN A 230 -4.50 -11.83 -30.20
C ASN A 230 -5.98 -11.70 -30.64
N GLN A 231 -6.76 -10.89 -29.94
CA GLN A 231 -8.16 -10.63 -30.31
C GLN A 231 -8.35 -10.12 -31.73
N ASP A 232 -7.60 -9.09 -32.15
CA ASP A 232 -7.82 -8.50 -33.48
C ASP A 232 -7.45 -9.53 -34.56
N ARG A 233 -6.38 -10.33 -34.34
CA ARG A 233 -5.96 -11.42 -35.23
C ARG A 233 -7.05 -12.47 -35.43
N PHE A 234 -7.53 -13.08 -34.35
CA PHE A 234 -8.53 -14.15 -34.46
C PHE A 234 -9.91 -13.63 -34.89
N ARG A 235 -10.32 -12.43 -34.45
CA ARG A 235 -11.57 -11.79 -34.92
C ARG A 235 -11.52 -11.49 -36.42
N PHE A 236 -10.37 -11.03 -36.93
CA PHE A 236 -10.19 -10.81 -38.36
C PHE A 236 -10.22 -12.12 -39.13
N LEU A 237 -9.55 -13.16 -38.64
CA LEU A 237 -9.60 -14.51 -39.25
C LEU A 237 -11.03 -15.08 -39.27
N ALA A 238 -11.82 -14.88 -38.22
CA ALA A 238 -13.22 -15.28 -38.18
C ALA A 238 -14.08 -14.54 -39.22
N LYS A 239 -13.86 -13.22 -39.39
CA LYS A 239 -14.53 -12.44 -40.46
C LYS A 239 -14.11 -12.89 -41.86
N LEU A 240 -12.84 -13.25 -42.04
CA LEU A 240 -12.35 -13.76 -43.32
C LEU A 240 -12.97 -15.13 -43.61
N GLN A 241 -13.11 -15.99 -42.60
CA GLN A 241 -13.81 -17.26 -42.71
C GLN A 241 -15.29 -17.07 -43.04
N SER A 242 -16.00 -16.08 -42.48
CA SER A 242 -17.43 -15.90 -42.80
C SER A 242 -17.71 -15.57 -44.27
N LEU A 243 -16.71 -15.05 -45.01
CA LEU A 243 -16.85 -14.85 -46.47
C LEU A 243 -17.03 -16.17 -47.24
N THR A 244 -16.62 -17.29 -46.66
CA THR A 244 -16.77 -18.63 -47.26
C THR A 244 -18.16 -19.20 -47.07
N ASP A 245 -18.90 -18.73 -46.05
CA ASP A 245 -20.19 -19.27 -45.66
C ASP A 245 -21.35 -18.70 -46.52
N GLU A 246 -21.14 -17.53 -47.15
CA GLU A 246 -22.15 -16.85 -47.96
C GLU A 246 -22.11 -17.23 -49.46
N GLN A 247 -21.05 -17.91 -49.94
CA GLN A 247 -20.85 -18.19 -51.37
C GLN A 247 -20.68 -19.69 -51.64
N ARG A 248 -21.57 -20.22 -52.50
CA ARG A 248 -21.60 -21.64 -52.91
C ARG A 248 -20.29 -22.04 -53.62
N TYR A 249 -19.50 -22.91 -52.99
CA TYR A 249 -18.51 -23.82 -53.60
C TYR A 249 -17.68 -23.29 -54.79
N ASP A 250 -17.07 -22.12 -54.65
CA ASP A 250 -16.02 -21.63 -55.56
C ASP A 250 -14.62 -22.03 -55.06
N THR A 251 -13.66 -22.20 -55.97
CA THR A 251 -12.23 -22.45 -55.65
C THR A 251 -11.67 -21.44 -54.65
N LEU A 252 -12.10 -20.18 -54.74
CA LEU A 252 -11.75 -19.09 -53.83
C LEU A 252 -12.13 -19.38 -52.36
N SER A 253 -13.26 -20.05 -52.11
CA SER A 253 -13.72 -20.40 -50.76
C SER A 253 -12.82 -21.44 -50.09
N CYS A 254 -12.32 -22.40 -50.90
CA CYS A 254 -11.34 -23.39 -50.45
C CYS A 254 -9.98 -22.72 -50.13
N ASP A 255 -9.51 -21.84 -51.02
CA ASP A 255 -8.23 -21.12 -50.84
C ASP A 255 -8.24 -20.25 -49.57
N ILE A 256 -9.35 -19.53 -49.32
CA ILE A 256 -9.53 -18.72 -48.11
C ILE A 256 -9.59 -19.61 -46.86
N SER A 257 -10.34 -20.72 -46.89
CA SER A 257 -10.46 -21.63 -45.73
C SER A 257 -9.13 -22.29 -45.36
N MET A 258 -8.35 -22.72 -46.36
CA MET A 258 -7.00 -23.25 -46.15
C MET A 258 -6.07 -22.18 -45.57
N PHE A 259 -6.11 -20.96 -46.12
CA PHE A 259 -5.32 -19.83 -45.63
C PHE A 259 -5.67 -19.45 -44.18
N VAL A 260 -6.96 -19.40 -43.83
CA VAL A 260 -7.40 -19.12 -42.45
C VAL A 260 -6.92 -20.21 -41.50
N SER A 261 -7.03 -21.48 -41.90
CA SER A 261 -6.58 -22.61 -41.07
C SER A 261 -5.06 -22.59 -40.83
N GLU A 262 -4.27 -22.32 -41.88
CA GLU A 262 -2.82 -22.13 -41.80
C GLU A 262 -2.48 -20.96 -40.86
N LEU A 263 -3.12 -19.79 -41.04
CA LEU A 263 -2.85 -18.63 -40.21
C LEU A 263 -3.32 -18.77 -38.78
N LYS A 264 -4.42 -19.47 -38.50
CA LYS A 264 -4.81 -19.80 -37.13
C LYS A 264 -3.73 -20.62 -36.44
N SER A 265 -3.16 -21.60 -37.13
CA SER A 265 -2.01 -22.38 -36.65
C SER A 265 -0.81 -21.47 -36.40
N ASP A 266 -0.40 -20.67 -37.38
CA ASP A 266 0.73 -19.73 -37.25
C ASP A 266 0.52 -18.72 -36.11
N CYS A 267 -0.72 -18.29 -35.87
CA CYS A 267 -1.05 -17.37 -34.78
C CYS A 267 -0.98 -18.03 -33.40
N LEU A 268 -1.38 -19.30 -33.30
CA LEU A 268 -1.25 -20.08 -32.07
C LEU A 268 0.20 -20.44 -31.76
N ASP A 269 1.05 -20.57 -32.78
CA ASP A 269 2.48 -20.86 -32.62
C ASP A 269 3.29 -19.61 -32.24
N LYS A 270 2.73 -18.41 -32.45
CA LYS A 270 3.32 -17.11 -32.11
C LYS A 270 2.25 -16.16 -31.57
N ILE A 271 1.87 -16.36 -30.31
CA ILE A 271 0.91 -15.48 -29.64
C ILE A 271 1.56 -14.15 -29.25
N GLY A 272 0.76 -13.08 -29.25
CA GLY A 272 1.11 -11.84 -28.56
C GLY A 272 0.99 -11.99 -27.04
N ALA A 273 1.48 -11.00 -26.29
CA ALA A 273 1.35 -10.99 -24.82
C ALA A 273 -0.13 -11.09 -24.42
N PRO A 274 -0.55 -12.16 -23.74
CA PRO A 274 -1.96 -12.43 -23.48
C PRO A 274 -2.51 -11.48 -22.43
N ILE A 275 -3.75 -11.03 -22.63
CA ILE A 275 -4.53 -10.26 -21.66
C ILE A 275 -5.71 -11.08 -21.10
N MET A 276 -6.41 -10.55 -20.10
CA MET A 276 -7.56 -11.24 -19.47
C MET A 276 -8.63 -11.66 -20.49
N ASP A 277 -8.91 -10.80 -21.46
CA ASP A 277 -9.93 -11.08 -22.48
C ASP A 277 -9.47 -12.13 -23.52
N ASP A 278 -8.17 -12.47 -23.57
CA ASP A 278 -7.64 -13.49 -24.48
C ASP A 278 -7.83 -14.91 -23.93
N ILE A 279 -8.08 -15.08 -22.64
CA ILE A 279 -8.08 -16.40 -21.98
C ILE A 279 -9.08 -17.37 -22.64
N SER A 280 -10.33 -16.94 -22.76
CA SER A 280 -11.39 -17.75 -23.39
C SER A 280 -11.12 -17.96 -24.87
N LEU A 281 -10.68 -16.92 -25.58
CA LEU A 281 -10.38 -16.97 -27.01
C LEU A 281 -9.27 -17.98 -27.32
N LEU A 282 -8.11 -17.84 -26.67
CA LEU A 282 -6.95 -18.72 -26.88
C LEU A 282 -7.26 -20.15 -26.48
N THR A 283 -8.00 -20.36 -25.39
CA THR A 283 -8.42 -21.70 -24.98
C THR A 283 -9.31 -22.36 -26.03
N CYS A 284 -10.37 -21.67 -26.47
CA CYS A 284 -11.29 -22.18 -27.49
C CYS A 284 -10.58 -22.45 -28.84
N GLU A 285 -9.76 -21.51 -29.32
CA GLU A 285 -9.06 -21.66 -30.60
C GLU A 285 -8.01 -22.77 -30.57
N THR A 286 -7.32 -22.95 -29.43
CA THR A 286 -6.34 -24.03 -29.28
C THR A 286 -6.99 -25.40 -29.19
N LEU A 287 -8.06 -25.52 -28.40
CA LEU A 287 -8.83 -26.77 -28.29
C LEU A 287 -9.44 -27.17 -29.64
N SER A 288 -9.95 -26.19 -30.42
CA SER A 288 -10.51 -26.44 -31.75
C SER A 288 -9.44 -26.84 -32.78
N ASN A 289 -8.20 -26.35 -32.66
CA ASN A 289 -7.11 -26.55 -33.62
C ASN A 289 -6.01 -27.52 -33.14
N GLY A 290 -6.39 -28.66 -32.54
CA GLY A 290 -5.43 -29.69 -32.10
C GLY A 290 -5.67 -30.25 -30.70
N GLY A 291 -6.74 -29.81 -30.03
CA GLY A 291 -7.15 -30.34 -28.73
C GLY A 291 -6.21 -29.99 -27.57
N ALA A 292 -6.36 -30.71 -26.47
CA ALA A 292 -5.58 -30.48 -25.24
C ALA A 292 -4.06 -30.62 -25.43
N ARG A 293 -3.59 -31.45 -26.39
CA ARG A 293 -2.16 -31.61 -26.69
C ARG A 293 -1.54 -30.34 -27.23
N ARG A 294 -2.22 -29.64 -28.15
CA ARG A 294 -1.71 -28.35 -28.66
C ARG A 294 -1.61 -27.30 -27.56
N LEU A 295 -2.53 -27.34 -26.60
CA LEU A 295 -2.48 -26.46 -25.45
C LEU A 295 -1.25 -26.73 -24.59
N LYS A 296 -0.93 -28.00 -24.34
CA LYS A 296 0.26 -28.42 -23.58
C LYS A 296 1.58 -28.15 -24.32
N ASP A 297 1.68 -28.53 -25.59
CA ASP A 297 2.96 -28.56 -26.31
C ASP A 297 3.24 -27.25 -27.07
N GLY A 298 2.18 -26.51 -27.45
CA GLY A 298 2.29 -25.27 -28.23
C GLY A 298 2.04 -24.00 -27.43
N LEU A 299 0.85 -23.90 -26.79
CA LEU A 299 0.44 -22.66 -26.12
C LEU A 299 1.15 -22.46 -24.77
N LEU A 300 1.21 -23.51 -23.94
CA LEU A 300 1.75 -23.43 -22.58
C LEU A 300 3.20 -22.91 -22.53
N PRO A 301 4.17 -23.35 -23.36
CA PRO A 301 5.52 -22.79 -23.36
C PRO A 301 5.57 -21.28 -23.61
N GLN A 302 4.68 -20.77 -24.47
CA GLN A 302 4.57 -19.34 -24.75
C GLN A 302 3.94 -18.58 -23.57
N LEU A 303 2.89 -19.14 -22.95
CA LEU A 303 2.26 -18.56 -21.76
C LEU A 303 3.26 -18.43 -20.60
N LYS A 304 4.11 -19.43 -20.38
CA LYS A 304 5.15 -19.40 -19.34
C LYS A 304 6.07 -18.18 -19.47
N ASN A 305 6.34 -17.73 -20.69
CA ASN A 305 7.24 -16.61 -20.95
C ASN A 305 6.52 -15.25 -21.04
N LEU A 306 5.38 -15.21 -21.73
CA LEU A 306 4.72 -13.95 -22.12
C LEU A 306 3.63 -13.48 -21.15
N ALA A 307 2.98 -14.40 -20.42
CA ALA A 307 1.84 -14.05 -19.57
C ALA A 307 2.27 -13.45 -18.23
N SER A 308 1.47 -12.48 -17.74
CA SER A 308 1.56 -11.96 -16.38
C SER A 308 1.02 -12.97 -15.35
N THR A 309 1.36 -12.78 -14.07
CA THR A 309 0.84 -13.61 -12.98
C THR A 309 -0.69 -13.60 -12.93
N ASP A 310 -1.32 -12.43 -13.07
CA ASP A 310 -2.77 -12.29 -13.02
C ASP A 310 -3.47 -13.06 -14.15
N VAL A 311 -2.89 -13.05 -15.36
CA VAL A 311 -3.42 -13.80 -16.51
C VAL A 311 -3.26 -15.30 -16.30
N LEU A 312 -2.10 -15.76 -15.83
CA LEU A 312 -1.87 -17.19 -15.53
C LEU A 312 -2.83 -17.71 -14.45
N GLU A 313 -3.06 -16.94 -13.38
CA GLU A 313 -4.03 -17.30 -12.33
C GLU A 313 -5.44 -17.45 -12.89
N ALA A 314 -5.88 -16.51 -13.72
CA ALA A 314 -7.18 -16.54 -14.35
C ALA A 314 -7.30 -17.68 -15.38
N PHE A 315 -6.21 -18.00 -16.07
CA PHE A 315 -6.13 -19.13 -16.99
C PHE A 315 -6.35 -20.47 -16.26
N VAL A 316 -5.75 -20.65 -15.09
CA VAL A 316 -5.97 -21.84 -14.24
C VAL A 316 -7.44 -21.98 -13.86
N SER A 317 -8.06 -20.91 -13.35
CA SER A 317 -9.48 -20.94 -12.98
C SER A 317 -10.40 -21.21 -14.17
N HIS A 318 -10.07 -20.70 -15.36
CA HIS A 318 -10.80 -20.99 -16.58
C HIS A 318 -10.69 -22.46 -17.01
N LEU A 319 -9.47 -23.02 -17.01
CA LEU A 319 -9.26 -24.44 -17.34
C LEU A 319 -9.95 -25.37 -16.34
N GLN A 320 -9.94 -25.04 -15.04
CA GLN A 320 -10.67 -25.80 -14.02
C GLN A 320 -12.18 -25.81 -14.28
N SER A 321 -12.75 -24.67 -14.69
CA SER A 321 -14.17 -24.58 -15.06
C SER A 321 -14.49 -25.46 -16.27
N ILE A 322 -13.62 -25.51 -17.28
CA ILE A 322 -13.77 -26.39 -18.45
C ILE A 322 -13.70 -27.87 -18.03
N ILE A 323 -12.73 -28.24 -17.21
CA ILE A 323 -12.58 -29.60 -16.68
C ILE A 323 -13.82 -30.05 -15.90
N GLY A 324 -14.47 -29.13 -15.16
CA GLY A 324 -15.67 -29.44 -14.37
C GLY A 324 -16.97 -29.47 -15.17
N THR A 325 -17.01 -28.90 -16.38
CA THR A 325 -18.24 -28.76 -17.18
C THR A 325 -18.32 -29.69 -18.39
N GLN A 326 -17.19 -30.19 -18.90
CA GLN A 326 -17.20 -30.99 -20.12
C GLN A 326 -17.36 -32.49 -19.87
N ASP A 327 -18.19 -33.13 -20.72
CA ASP A 327 -18.21 -34.57 -21.02
C ASP A 327 -17.01 -34.95 -21.92
N SER A 328 -15.83 -34.45 -21.57
CA SER A 328 -14.62 -34.60 -22.36
C SER A 328 -14.03 -36.00 -22.23
N ARG A 329 -13.35 -36.45 -23.29
CA ARG A 329 -12.62 -37.71 -23.28
C ARG A 329 -11.64 -37.72 -22.10
N GLN A 330 -11.59 -38.81 -21.34
CA GLN A 330 -10.74 -38.92 -20.14
C GLN A 330 -9.28 -38.51 -20.40
N GLU A 331 -8.75 -38.83 -21.60
CA GLU A 331 -7.41 -38.43 -22.03
C GLU A 331 -7.20 -36.91 -22.11
N GLU A 332 -8.20 -36.15 -22.57
CA GLU A 332 -8.11 -34.67 -22.64
C GLU A 332 -8.13 -34.06 -21.24
N VAL A 333 -8.96 -34.59 -20.34
CA VAL A 333 -9.03 -34.13 -18.96
C VAL A 333 -7.69 -34.35 -18.23
N ILE A 334 -7.03 -35.49 -18.47
CA ILE A 334 -5.70 -35.76 -17.89
C ILE A 334 -4.68 -34.71 -18.37
N ILE A 335 -4.63 -34.44 -19.68
CA ILE A 335 -3.71 -33.45 -20.24
C ILE A 335 -3.99 -32.04 -19.70
N LEU A 336 -5.26 -31.65 -19.58
CA LEU A 336 -5.64 -30.34 -19.04
C LEU A 336 -5.24 -30.19 -17.56
N ARG A 337 -5.34 -31.26 -16.76
CA ARG A 337 -4.86 -31.26 -15.37
C ARG A 337 -3.34 -31.10 -15.29
N GLU A 338 -2.59 -31.76 -16.19
CA GLU A 338 -1.14 -31.57 -16.29
C GLU A 338 -0.77 -30.14 -16.66
N VAL A 339 -1.49 -29.52 -17.60
CA VAL A 339 -1.30 -28.11 -17.95
C VAL A 339 -1.56 -27.21 -16.74
N VAL A 340 -2.65 -27.43 -16.00
CA VAL A 340 -2.96 -26.64 -14.80
C VAL A 340 -1.82 -26.73 -13.78
N ARG A 341 -1.32 -27.94 -13.51
CA ARG A 341 -0.15 -28.15 -12.63
C ARG A 341 1.06 -27.37 -13.13
N ASP A 342 1.37 -27.46 -14.42
CA ASP A 342 2.54 -26.80 -15.00
C ASP A 342 2.42 -25.26 -15.00
N ILE A 343 1.20 -24.71 -15.12
CA ILE A 343 0.96 -23.27 -14.95
C ILE A 343 1.13 -22.88 -13.47
N LEU A 344 0.60 -23.67 -12.54
CA LEU A 344 0.74 -23.42 -11.10
C LEU A 344 2.20 -23.47 -10.64
N ALA A 345 3.02 -24.37 -11.20
CA ALA A 345 4.46 -24.40 -10.95
C ALA A 345 5.16 -23.13 -11.42
N VAL A 346 4.80 -22.61 -12.61
CA VAL A 346 5.36 -21.34 -13.12
C VAL A 346 4.86 -20.14 -12.31
N LEU A 347 3.61 -20.18 -11.84
CA LEU A 347 3.07 -19.18 -10.93
C LEU A 347 3.85 -19.19 -9.60
N LEU A 348 4.12 -20.37 -9.03
CA LEU A 348 4.94 -20.49 -7.83
C LEU A 348 6.28 -19.77 -8.02
N ASP A 349 6.96 -19.99 -9.14
CA ASP A 349 8.25 -19.35 -9.44
C ASP A 349 8.13 -17.82 -9.55
N LYS A 350 7.11 -17.31 -10.25
CA LYS A 350 6.91 -15.89 -10.54
C LYS A 350 6.26 -15.08 -9.42
N LEU A 351 5.50 -15.70 -8.53
CA LEU A 351 4.72 -15.00 -7.52
C LEU A 351 5.62 -14.41 -6.42
N ASP A 352 5.38 -13.15 -6.12
CA ASP A 352 5.89 -12.50 -4.91
C ASP A 352 4.80 -12.52 -3.84
N PHE A 353 4.83 -13.54 -2.98
CA PHE A 353 3.92 -13.69 -1.84
C PHE A 353 4.02 -12.54 -0.83
N PHE A 354 5.07 -11.75 -0.90
CA PHE A 354 5.38 -10.69 0.05
C PHE A 354 5.35 -9.29 -0.57
N LYS A 355 4.70 -9.15 -1.74
CA LYS A 355 4.52 -7.85 -2.39
C LYS A 355 3.92 -6.85 -1.40
N LEU A 356 4.70 -5.82 -1.08
CA LEU A 356 4.32 -4.80 -0.11
C LEU A 356 3.50 -3.70 -0.79
N TYR A 357 2.46 -3.25 -0.10
CA TYR A 357 1.61 -2.15 -0.53
C TYR A 357 1.77 -0.99 0.44
N VAL A 358 1.99 0.21 -0.10
CA VAL A 358 2.02 1.44 0.68
C VAL A 358 0.68 2.13 0.46
N ALA A 359 -0.12 2.24 1.52
CA ALA A 359 -1.39 2.97 1.44
C ALA A 359 -1.11 4.46 1.13
N PRO A 360 -1.92 5.11 0.28
CA PRO A 360 -1.74 6.53 0.00
C PRO A 360 -1.86 7.35 1.28
N THR A 361 -0.85 8.17 1.58
CA THR A 361 -0.88 9.09 2.73
C THR A 361 -1.99 10.12 2.59
N PRO A 362 -2.85 10.32 3.61
CA PRO A 362 -3.64 11.54 3.72
C PRO A 362 -2.73 12.76 3.71
N ARG A 363 -3.14 13.86 3.05
CA ARG A 363 -2.32 15.08 2.84
C ARG A 363 -1.73 15.73 4.11
N TYR A 364 -2.12 15.29 5.31
CA TYR A 364 -1.72 15.90 6.59
C TYR A 364 -1.17 14.89 7.62
N SER A 365 -0.65 13.73 7.19
CA SER A 365 0.02 12.78 8.10
C SER A 365 1.53 13.04 8.16
N TRP A 366 2.06 13.25 9.36
CA TRP A 366 3.51 13.29 9.64
C TRP A 366 4.14 11.89 9.77
N ARG A 367 3.32 10.82 9.77
CA ARG A 367 3.80 9.43 9.74
C ARG A 367 3.78 8.90 8.31
N ALA A 368 4.91 8.38 7.86
CA ALA A 368 4.99 7.57 6.65
C ALA A 368 4.08 6.32 6.82
N PRO A 369 3.32 5.91 5.79
CA PRO A 369 2.54 4.68 5.85
C PRO A 369 3.49 3.51 5.97
N GLU A 370 3.23 2.63 6.93
CA GLU A 370 3.97 1.38 7.02
C GLU A 370 3.62 0.50 5.81
N PRO A 371 4.61 -0.11 5.13
CA PRO A 371 4.35 -1.08 4.09
C PRO A 371 3.55 -2.26 4.65
N GLN A 372 2.51 -2.69 3.95
CA GLN A 372 1.67 -3.83 4.35
C GLN A 372 1.71 -4.92 3.29
N GLY A 373 2.01 -6.15 3.69
CA GLY A 373 1.75 -7.33 2.86
C GLY A 373 0.28 -7.76 2.93
N LYS A 374 -0.20 -8.44 1.90
CA LYS A 374 -1.55 -9.02 1.87
C LYS A 374 -1.48 -10.55 1.90
N PRO A 375 -2.02 -11.23 2.93
CA PRO A 375 -2.05 -12.69 2.97
C PRO A 375 -2.94 -13.29 1.87
N ASP A 376 -3.82 -12.49 1.27
CA ASP A 376 -4.77 -12.91 0.24
C ASP A 376 -4.10 -13.52 -0.99
N VAL A 377 -2.92 -13.04 -1.38
CA VAL A 377 -2.19 -13.55 -2.56
C VAL A 377 -1.75 -15.00 -2.31
N ALA A 378 -1.09 -15.25 -1.17
CA ALA A 378 -0.69 -16.59 -0.75
C ALA A 378 -1.91 -17.50 -0.55
N MET A 379 -2.96 -16.97 0.10
CA MET A 379 -4.19 -17.71 0.35
C MET A 379 -4.87 -18.14 -0.96
N LYS A 380 -4.98 -17.24 -1.93
CA LYS A 380 -5.60 -17.52 -3.24
C LYS A 380 -4.80 -18.57 -4.00
N PHE A 381 -3.48 -18.47 -4.03
CA PHE A 381 -2.62 -19.45 -4.68
C PHE A 381 -2.75 -20.84 -4.05
N ILE A 382 -2.69 -20.92 -2.71
CA ILE A 382 -2.83 -22.20 -1.98
C ILE A 382 -4.21 -22.81 -2.24
N LYS A 383 -5.29 -22.00 -2.21
CA LYS A 383 -6.64 -22.46 -2.56
C LYS A 383 -6.70 -23.05 -3.97
N GLN A 384 -6.15 -22.35 -4.97
CA GLN A 384 -6.11 -22.85 -6.35
C GLN A 384 -5.34 -24.17 -6.49
N CYS A 385 -4.24 -24.33 -5.75
CA CYS A 385 -3.49 -25.60 -5.70
C CYS A 385 -4.33 -26.72 -5.07
N LEU A 386 -5.04 -26.45 -3.98
CA LEU A 386 -5.92 -27.43 -3.33
C LEU A 386 -7.15 -27.78 -4.21
N ASP A 387 -7.73 -26.80 -4.89
CA ASP A 387 -8.88 -26.99 -5.80
C ASP A 387 -8.51 -27.77 -7.07
N SER A 388 -7.22 -27.80 -7.44
CA SER A 388 -6.68 -28.54 -8.58
C SER A 388 -6.03 -29.87 -8.20
N ASP A 389 -6.12 -30.31 -6.95
CA ASP A 389 -5.48 -31.54 -6.44
C ASP A 389 -3.94 -31.52 -6.53
N ASN A 390 -3.33 -30.32 -6.48
CA ASN A 390 -1.89 -30.10 -6.49
C ASN A 390 -1.35 -29.75 -5.10
N MET A 391 -1.58 -30.65 -4.13
CA MET A 391 -1.19 -30.44 -2.73
C MET A 391 0.33 -30.21 -2.53
N HIS A 392 1.16 -30.85 -3.35
CA HIS A 392 2.62 -30.68 -3.30
C HIS A 392 3.04 -29.24 -3.60
N LEU A 393 2.46 -28.58 -4.61
CA LEU A 393 2.75 -27.18 -4.93
C LEU A 393 2.30 -26.21 -3.82
N ALA A 394 1.19 -26.54 -3.14
CA ALA A 394 0.77 -25.79 -1.96
C ALA A 394 1.76 -25.94 -0.80
N ALA A 395 2.29 -27.15 -0.58
CA ALA A 395 3.32 -27.39 0.42
C ALA A 395 4.62 -26.65 0.06
N ASP A 396 5.08 -26.74 -1.20
CA ASP A 396 6.28 -26.06 -1.68
C ASP A 396 6.17 -24.52 -1.54
N ALA A 397 4.98 -23.95 -1.78
CA ALA A 397 4.72 -22.53 -1.54
C ALA A 397 4.86 -22.16 -0.07
N LEU A 398 4.31 -22.98 0.84
CA LEU A 398 4.48 -22.77 2.28
C LEU A 398 5.94 -22.88 2.68
N GLU A 399 6.68 -23.88 2.17
CA GLU A 399 8.10 -24.03 2.45
C GLU A 399 8.91 -22.83 1.97
N ARG A 400 8.66 -22.34 0.74
CA ARG A 400 9.29 -21.12 0.22
C ARG A 400 8.96 -19.89 1.05
N MET A 401 7.73 -19.75 1.54
CA MET A 401 7.35 -18.64 2.43
C MET A 401 8.01 -18.75 3.81
N MET A 402 8.26 -19.97 4.29
CA MET A 402 8.97 -20.24 5.54
C MET A 402 10.50 -20.11 5.40
N ASP A 403 11.09 -20.33 4.22
CA ASP A 403 12.55 -20.24 4.00
C ASP A 403 13.08 -18.79 4.14
N VAL A 404 12.22 -17.79 3.92
CA VAL A 404 12.55 -16.38 4.13
C VAL A 404 12.57 -16.01 5.64
N CYS A 405 11.98 -16.84 6.49
CA CYS A 405 12.01 -16.68 7.94
C CYS A 405 13.37 -17.10 8.50
N GLY A 406 14.26 -16.13 8.67
CA GLY A 406 15.61 -16.34 9.21
C GLY A 406 16.59 -15.22 8.85
N GLN A 407 16.22 -14.36 7.89
CA GLN A 407 16.94 -13.11 7.61
C GLN A 407 16.37 -11.99 8.48
N LEU A 408 17.18 -11.44 9.38
CA LEU A 408 16.82 -10.39 10.35
C LEU A 408 16.74 -8.98 9.72
N ASP A 409 16.15 -8.85 8.53
CA ASP A 409 15.92 -7.56 7.91
C ASP A 409 14.54 -6.98 8.30
N GLU A 410 14.41 -5.64 8.25
CA GLU A 410 13.15 -4.95 8.58
C GLU A 410 11.98 -5.44 7.68
N ILE A 411 12.30 -5.88 6.47
CA ILE A 411 11.35 -6.43 5.51
C ILE A 411 10.77 -7.77 6.00
N SER A 412 11.58 -8.68 6.51
CA SER A 412 11.12 -9.97 7.04
C SER A 412 10.20 -9.78 8.25
N ARG A 413 10.44 -8.75 9.06
CA ARG A 413 9.56 -8.40 10.18
C ARG A 413 8.16 -8.01 9.71
N ILE A 414 8.09 -7.14 8.69
CA ILE A 414 6.83 -6.74 8.06
C ILE A 414 6.14 -7.98 7.48
N ARG A 415 6.87 -8.81 6.74
CA ARG A 415 6.36 -10.05 6.13
C ARG A 415 5.74 -11.00 7.15
N THR A 416 6.42 -11.28 8.26
CA THR A 416 5.89 -12.15 9.32
C THR A 416 4.63 -11.58 9.94
N LYS A 417 4.62 -10.28 10.28
CA LYS A 417 3.48 -9.63 10.93
C LYS A 417 2.25 -9.53 10.01
N THR A 418 2.45 -9.20 8.73
CA THR A 418 1.33 -8.89 7.81
C THR A 418 0.90 -10.05 6.94
N VAL A 419 1.76 -11.05 6.70
CA VAL A 419 1.47 -12.19 5.82
C VAL A 419 1.42 -13.49 6.59
N LEU A 420 2.51 -13.91 7.25
CA LEU A 420 2.62 -15.26 7.79
C LEU A 420 1.71 -15.52 9.00
N LEU A 421 1.73 -14.63 9.99
CA LEU A 421 0.86 -14.75 11.17
C LEU A 421 -0.63 -14.75 10.79
N PRO A 422 -1.14 -13.82 9.95
CA PRO A 422 -2.53 -13.86 9.49
C PRO A 422 -2.87 -15.05 8.59
N LEU A 423 -1.90 -15.64 7.88
CA LEU A 423 -2.15 -16.76 6.99
C LEU A 423 -2.52 -18.05 7.75
N VAL A 424 -1.97 -18.28 8.95
CA VAL A 424 -2.27 -19.45 9.80
C VAL A 424 -3.77 -19.61 10.08
N PRO A 425 -4.49 -18.61 10.65
CA PRO A 425 -5.92 -18.73 10.90
C PRO A 425 -6.74 -18.87 9.60
N LEU A 426 -6.37 -18.15 8.54
CA LEU A 426 -7.07 -18.20 7.25
C LEU A 426 -6.98 -19.60 6.63
N LEU A 427 -5.78 -20.19 6.59
CA LEU A 427 -5.57 -21.55 6.08
C LEU A 427 -6.27 -22.60 6.93
N SER A 428 -6.23 -22.50 8.26
CA SER A 428 -6.93 -23.46 9.11
C SER A 428 -8.44 -23.45 8.86
N GLN A 429 -9.03 -22.27 8.70
CA GLN A 429 -10.46 -22.15 8.41
C GLN A 429 -10.81 -22.81 7.06
N ASP A 430 -10.01 -22.57 6.03
CA ASP A 430 -10.23 -23.17 4.70
C ASP A 430 -10.05 -24.69 4.73
N LEU A 431 -8.99 -25.19 5.39
CA LEU A 431 -8.74 -26.63 5.54
C LEU A 431 -9.85 -27.34 6.32
N LYS A 432 -10.43 -26.71 7.34
CA LYS A 432 -11.57 -27.25 8.10
C LYS A 432 -12.84 -27.34 7.25
N SER A 433 -12.99 -26.49 6.25
CA SER A 433 -14.16 -26.48 5.36
C SER A 433 -14.10 -27.56 4.27
N ARG A 434 -12.92 -28.15 4.03
CA ARG A 434 -12.68 -29.13 2.96
C ARG A 434 -12.86 -30.57 3.47
N SER A 435 -13.35 -31.44 2.60
CA SER A 435 -13.51 -32.88 2.87
C SER A 435 -13.08 -33.68 1.65
N PRO A 436 -12.02 -34.52 1.73
CA PRO A 436 -11.18 -34.79 2.91
C PRO A 436 -10.30 -33.58 3.29
N ARG A 437 -9.88 -33.53 4.57
CA ARG A 437 -8.98 -32.47 5.07
C ARG A 437 -7.59 -32.65 4.43
N PRO A 438 -7.06 -31.65 3.70
CA PRO A 438 -5.73 -31.73 3.11
C PRO A 438 -4.63 -31.79 4.18
N ASP A 439 -3.59 -32.58 3.93
CA ASP A 439 -2.42 -32.71 4.80
C ASP A 439 -1.36 -31.67 4.41
N LEU A 440 -1.50 -30.46 4.97
CA LEU A 440 -0.53 -29.38 4.81
C LEU A 440 0.23 -29.14 6.12
N PRO A 441 1.50 -28.72 6.07
CA PRO A 441 2.37 -28.51 7.24
C PRO A 441 2.02 -27.23 8.03
N LEU A 442 0.76 -27.10 8.48
CA LEU A 442 0.25 -25.95 9.21
C LEU A 442 0.93 -25.77 10.57
N SER A 443 1.30 -26.88 11.22
CA SER A 443 2.06 -26.86 12.49
C SER A 443 3.44 -26.23 12.31
N LYS A 444 4.16 -26.59 11.24
CA LYS A 444 5.47 -26.02 10.87
C LYS A 444 5.36 -24.53 10.52
N LEU A 445 4.31 -24.14 9.80
CA LEU A 445 4.04 -22.72 9.50
C LEU A 445 3.76 -21.91 10.78
N SER A 446 2.92 -22.44 11.67
CA SER A 446 2.60 -21.80 12.95
C SER A 446 3.86 -21.65 13.81
N GLU A 447 4.66 -22.71 13.95
CA GLU A 447 5.90 -22.67 14.71
C GLU A 447 6.89 -21.63 14.19
N THR A 448 7.11 -21.61 12.87
CA THR A 448 8.02 -20.67 12.22
C THR A 448 7.53 -19.22 12.38
N SER A 449 6.23 -18.98 12.19
CA SER A 449 5.61 -17.66 12.33
C SER A 449 5.71 -17.13 13.76
N VAL A 450 5.48 -17.99 14.75
CA VAL A 450 5.59 -17.64 16.18
C VAL A 450 7.05 -17.32 16.54
N LYS A 451 8.02 -18.15 16.13
CA LYS A 451 9.44 -17.91 16.40
C LYS A 451 9.91 -16.56 15.84
N CYS A 452 9.61 -16.27 14.58
CA CYS A 452 9.94 -14.97 13.96
C CYS A 452 9.26 -13.81 14.68
N SER A 453 8.03 -14.00 15.14
CA SER A 453 7.32 -12.96 15.91
C SER A 453 7.99 -12.68 17.25
N LEU A 454 8.54 -13.69 17.92
CA LEU A 454 9.32 -13.49 19.15
C LEU A 454 10.61 -12.70 18.88
N GLU A 455 11.29 -12.93 17.76
CA GLU A 455 12.47 -12.16 17.36
C GLU A 455 12.12 -10.68 17.04
N ILE A 456 10.93 -10.44 16.47
CA ILE A 456 10.39 -9.09 16.30
C ILE A 456 10.19 -8.40 17.65
N LEU A 457 9.78 -9.15 18.70
CA LEU A 457 9.65 -8.62 20.05
C LEU A 457 11.01 -8.37 20.72
N ASP A 458 11.99 -9.24 20.50
CA ASP A 458 13.37 -9.07 20.98
C ASP A 458 13.95 -7.73 20.52
N SER A 459 13.81 -7.42 19.23
CA SER A 459 14.31 -6.15 18.66
C SER A 459 13.58 -4.89 19.18
N LYS A 460 12.38 -5.01 19.75
CA LYS A 460 11.66 -3.93 20.46
C LYS A 460 12.04 -3.85 21.95
N GLY A 461 13.02 -4.62 22.40
CA GLY A 461 13.41 -4.70 23.81
C GLY A 461 12.34 -5.32 24.69
N GLY A 462 11.52 -6.24 24.16
CA GLY A 462 10.47 -6.93 24.91
C GLY A 462 9.24 -6.09 25.23
N ARG A 463 9.07 -4.92 24.60
CA ARG A 463 7.88 -4.07 24.76
C ARG A 463 6.87 -4.34 23.64
N PHE A 464 5.67 -4.72 24.03
CA PHE A 464 4.58 -5.04 23.10
C PHE A 464 3.20 -4.76 23.69
N SER A 465 2.22 -4.61 22.80
CA SER A 465 0.81 -4.44 23.13
C SER A 465 0.03 -5.74 22.97
N ARG A 466 -1.25 -5.73 23.34
CA ARG A 466 -2.17 -6.83 23.08
C ARG A 466 -2.34 -7.12 21.58
N GLU A 467 -2.33 -6.09 20.75
CA GLU A 467 -2.44 -6.23 19.28
C GLU A 467 -1.24 -6.95 18.67
N ASP A 468 -0.05 -6.79 19.26
CA ASP A 468 1.15 -7.50 18.82
C ASP A 468 1.17 -8.97 19.31
N PHE A 469 0.60 -9.26 20.50
CA PHE A 469 0.65 -10.60 21.11
C PHE A 469 -0.52 -11.52 20.71
N SER A 470 -1.71 -10.97 20.49
CA SER A 470 -2.92 -11.75 20.12
C SER A 470 -2.72 -12.64 18.88
N PRO A 471 -2.10 -12.17 17.78
CA PRO A 471 -1.83 -13.03 16.62
C PRO A 471 -0.93 -14.24 16.94
N ILE A 472 0.01 -14.10 17.90
CA ILE A 472 0.93 -15.17 18.30
C ILE A 472 0.16 -16.28 19.02
N VAL A 473 -0.71 -15.91 19.97
CA VAL A 473 -1.56 -16.86 20.72
C VAL A 473 -2.51 -17.58 19.76
N ASN A 474 -3.19 -16.84 18.89
CA ASN A 474 -4.11 -17.40 17.90
C ASN A 474 -3.41 -18.37 16.94
N ALA A 475 -2.25 -18.00 16.40
CA ALA A 475 -1.49 -18.87 15.51
C ALA A 475 -1.06 -20.18 16.19
N ALA A 476 -0.63 -20.12 17.46
CA ALA A 476 -0.21 -21.30 18.20
C ALA A 476 -1.37 -22.26 18.54
N ILE A 477 -2.53 -21.71 18.93
CA ILE A 477 -3.75 -22.50 19.20
C ILE A 477 -4.24 -23.18 17.90
N ILE A 478 -4.34 -22.40 16.83
CA ILE A 478 -4.92 -22.87 15.56
C ILE A 478 -3.99 -23.86 14.84
N GLY A 479 -2.67 -23.69 14.98
CA GLY A 479 -1.66 -24.59 14.43
C GLY A 479 -1.52 -25.91 15.16
N ASP A 480 -2.41 -26.21 16.12
CA ASP A 480 -2.37 -27.40 17.00
C ASP A 480 -1.05 -27.53 17.77
N ASN A 481 -0.43 -26.39 18.07
CA ASN A 481 0.88 -26.26 18.68
C ASN A 481 0.79 -25.43 19.96
N ALA A 482 -0.27 -25.62 20.76
CA ALA A 482 -0.43 -24.92 22.04
C ALA A 482 0.74 -25.17 23.02
N THR A 483 1.42 -26.31 22.89
CA THR A 483 2.67 -26.62 23.62
C THR A 483 3.79 -25.60 23.36
N LEU A 484 3.82 -24.97 22.18
CA LEU A 484 4.80 -23.93 21.83
C LEU A 484 4.66 -22.68 22.70
N LEU A 485 3.43 -22.36 23.13
CA LEU A 485 3.20 -21.24 24.05
C LEU A 485 3.91 -21.51 25.38
N MET A 486 3.80 -22.75 25.87
CA MET A 486 4.35 -23.17 27.16
C MET A 486 5.87 -23.34 27.12
N SER A 487 6.40 -23.97 26.07
CA SER A 487 7.82 -24.32 25.98
C SER A 487 8.72 -23.19 25.50
N THR A 488 8.18 -22.25 24.71
CA THR A 488 8.98 -21.23 24.01
C THR A 488 8.49 -19.81 24.30
N VAL A 489 7.21 -19.51 24.05
CA VAL A 489 6.69 -18.12 24.17
C VAL A 489 6.75 -17.61 25.60
N PHE A 490 6.18 -18.33 26.57
CA PHE A 490 6.14 -17.86 27.96
C PHE A 490 7.52 -17.78 28.62
N PRO A 491 8.43 -18.76 28.48
CA PRO A 491 9.80 -18.63 28.97
C PRO A 491 10.52 -17.41 28.38
N LYS A 492 10.32 -17.14 27.07
CA LYS A 492 10.89 -15.98 26.41
C LYS A 492 10.30 -14.67 26.93
N VAL A 493 8.98 -14.59 27.13
CA VAL A 493 8.33 -13.43 27.74
C VAL A 493 8.89 -13.14 29.14
N LYS A 494 9.09 -14.18 29.96
CA LYS A 494 9.69 -14.05 31.31
C LYS A 494 11.13 -13.53 31.27
N SER A 495 11.87 -13.76 30.18
CA SER A 495 13.25 -13.28 30.04
C SER A 495 13.36 -11.78 29.73
N TYR A 496 12.27 -11.12 29.32
CA TYR A 496 12.29 -9.71 28.97
C TYR A 496 12.37 -8.79 30.20
N PRO A 497 12.91 -7.56 30.04
CA PRO A 497 12.83 -6.54 31.09
C PRO A 497 11.38 -6.28 31.50
N TRP A 498 11.16 -6.11 32.81
CA TRP A 498 9.83 -5.90 33.36
C TRP A 498 9.10 -4.72 32.70
N ASN A 499 7.91 -4.99 32.16
CA ASN A 499 7.00 -4.00 31.61
C ASN A 499 5.56 -4.35 31.97
N GLU A 500 4.93 -3.57 32.86
CA GLU A 500 3.59 -3.89 33.36
C GLU A 500 2.52 -3.94 32.27
N ALA A 501 2.60 -3.08 31.24
CA ALA A 501 1.63 -3.08 30.16
C ALA A 501 1.72 -4.34 29.28
N SER A 502 2.93 -4.77 28.94
CA SER A 502 3.16 -6.00 28.16
C SER A 502 2.75 -7.24 28.94
N TRP A 503 3.06 -7.31 30.24
CA TRP A 503 2.63 -8.41 31.10
C TRP A 503 1.11 -8.50 31.23
N LYS A 504 0.41 -7.36 31.40
CA LYS A 504 -1.06 -7.33 31.38
C LYS A 504 -1.62 -7.84 30.04
N ALA A 505 -1.05 -7.40 28.92
CA ALA A 505 -1.48 -7.82 27.60
C ALA A 505 -1.37 -9.34 27.41
N VAL A 506 -0.28 -9.98 27.88
CA VAL A 506 -0.14 -11.45 27.83
C VAL A 506 -1.19 -12.12 28.70
N LEU A 507 -1.31 -11.69 29.96
CA LEU A 507 -2.20 -12.34 30.93
C LEU A 507 -3.67 -12.23 30.53
N GLU A 508 -4.10 -11.09 30.01
CA GLU A 508 -5.46 -10.91 29.49
C GLU A 508 -5.74 -11.83 28.31
N GLU A 509 -4.80 -11.94 27.37
CA GLU A 509 -4.99 -12.73 26.15
C GLU A 509 -5.02 -14.24 26.44
N VAL A 510 -4.14 -14.70 27.34
CA VAL A 510 -4.09 -16.09 27.80
C VAL A 510 -5.33 -16.43 28.62
N HIS A 511 -5.79 -15.51 29.48
CA HIS A 511 -7.01 -15.72 30.25
C HIS A 511 -8.26 -15.78 29.36
N ALA A 512 -8.31 -14.97 28.29
CA ALA A 512 -9.41 -14.98 27.32
C ALA A 512 -9.49 -16.32 26.57
N HIS A 513 -8.35 -16.91 26.20
CA HIS A 513 -8.27 -18.17 25.44
C HIS A 513 -8.03 -19.41 26.30
N ARG A 514 -8.20 -19.31 27.63
CA ARG A 514 -7.86 -20.40 28.57
C ARG A 514 -8.57 -21.74 28.27
N ASN A 515 -9.77 -21.68 27.70
CA ASN A 515 -10.56 -22.87 27.36
C ASN A 515 -10.17 -23.47 26.01
N ASP A 516 -9.52 -22.68 25.15
CA ASP A 516 -9.10 -23.10 23.80
C ASP A 516 -7.67 -23.67 23.81
N LEU A 517 -6.93 -23.47 24.90
CA LEU A 517 -5.60 -24.03 25.14
C LEU A 517 -5.70 -25.51 25.53
N ILE A 518 -5.90 -26.37 24.55
CA ILE A 518 -5.90 -27.82 24.73
C ILE A 518 -4.48 -28.35 24.48
N LEU A 519 -3.91 -29.02 25.48
CA LEU A 519 -2.60 -29.69 25.37
C LEU A 519 -2.81 -31.19 25.14
N PRO A 520 -1.90 -31.87 24.42
CA PRO A 520 -1.89 -33.32 24.31
C PRO A 520 -1.81 -33.99 25.69
N GLU A 521 -2.42 -35.18 25.85
CA GLU A 521 -2.44 -35.92 27.14
C GLU A 521 -1.04 -36.22 27.68
N ASP A 522 -0.05 -36.40 26.79
CA ASP A 522 1.35 -36.67 27.13
C ASP A 522 2.21 -35.40 27.36
N SER A 523 1.59 -34.22 27.40
CA SER A 523 2.34 -32.96 27.58
C SER A 523 2.92 -32.84 29.00
N PRO A 524 4.20 -32.45 29.15
CA PRO A 524 4.79 -32.20 30.47
C PRO A 524 4.29 -30.89 31.12
N TYR A 525 3.49 -30.10 30.40
CA TYR A 525 3.00 -28.80 30.85
C TYR A 525 1.53 -28.85 31.23
N SER A 526 1.17 -28.07 32.25
CA SER A 526 -0.22 -27.83 32.67
C SER A 526 -0.56 -26.37 32.44
N VAL A 527 -1.58 -26.10 31.60
CA VAL A 527 -2.03 -24.74 31.26
C VAL A 527 -2.35 -23.94 32.52
N SER A 528 -3.10 -24.55 33.46
CA SER A 528 -3.47 -23.89 34.72
C SER A 528 -2.25 -23.58 35.59
N THR A 529 -1.25 -24.46 35.62
CA THR A 529 -0.03 -24.27 36.41
C THR A 529 0.80 -23.10 35.85
N VAL A 530 1.03 -23.08 34.53
CA VAL A 530 1.84 -22.03 33.89
C VAL A 530 1.17 -20.66 33.98
N ILE A 531 -0.16 -20.59 33.80
CA ILE A 531 -0.92 -19.34 34.00
C ILE A 531 -0.78 -18.86 35.45
N THR A 532 -0.95 -19.77 36.41
CA THR A 532 -0.84 -19.43 37.84
C THR A 532 0.55 -18.88 38.17
N GLU A 533 1.62 -19.49 37.65
CA GLU A 533 2.98 -19.00 37.81
C GLU A 533 3.18 -17.59 37.24
N MET A 534 2.71 -17.34 36.01
CA MET A 534 2.82 -16.03 35.36
C MET A 534 2.05 -14.95 36.12
N VAL A 535 0.86 -15.28 36.63
CA VAL A 535 0.06 -14.35 37.40
C VAL A 535 0.68 -14.07 38.78
N HIS A 536 1.28 -15.07 39.42
CA HIS A 536 2.05 -14.88 40.65
C HIS A 536 3.29 -14.01 40.45
N GLU A 537 3.99 -14.20 39.33
CA GLU A 537 5.13 -13.35 38.95
C GLU A 537 4.70 -11.90 38.74
N TYR A 538 3.56 -11.68 38.06
CA TYR A 538 2.98 -10.36 37.95
C TYR A 538 2.64 -9.74 39.31
N ALA A 539 2.04 -10.51 40.21
CA ALA A 539 1.70 -10.03 41.55
C ALA A 539 2.93 -9.64 42.39
N ARG A 540 4.10 -10.21 42.12
CA ARG A 540 5.36 -9.89 42.80
C ARG A 540 6.05 -8.64 42.27
N GLU A 541 5.97 -8.41 40.97
CA GLU A 541 6.73 -7.34 40.29
C GLU A 541 5.88 -6.10 39.96
N ALA A 542 4.54 -6.20 39.98
CA ALA A 542 3.65 -5.07 39.69
C ALA A 542 3.96 -3.83 40.54
N VAL A 543 3.94 -2.65 39.91
CA VAL A 543 4.35 -1.40 40.55
C VAL A 543 3.22 -0.87 41.43
N LEU A 544 3.47 -0.77 42.74
CA LEU A 544 2.50 -0.30 43.72
C LEU A 544 2.74 1.19 44.04
N THR A 545 2.26 2.09 43.18
CA THR A 545 2.38 3.54 43.41
C THR A 545 1.10 4.14 43.99
N SER A 546 1.24 4.95 45.05
CA SER A 546 0.18 5.82 45.54
C SER A 546 -0.19 6.85 44.46
N ILE A 547 -1.49 6.99 44.20
CA ILE A 547 -2.14 7.86 43.20
C ILE A 547 -1.27 9.08 42.84
N ASN A 548 -0.76 9.11 41.61
CA ASN A 548 -0.12 10.27 41.03
C ASN A 548 -0.83 10.60 39.71
N ILE A 549 -1.12 11.87 39.48
CA ILE A 549 -2.01 12.41 38.43
C ILE A 549 -1.47 12.17 37.01
N TYR A 550 -0.26 11.61 36.90
CA TYR A 550 0.49 11.44 35.64
C TYR A 550 0.90 9.98 35.33
N ARG A 551 0.42 8.97 36.08
CA ARG A 551 0.70 7.54 35.77
C ARG A 551 -0.59 6.76 35.54
N THR A 552 -0.54 5.83 34.59
CA THR A 552 -1.67 5.02 34.09
C THR A 552 -2.06 3.85 34.99
N THR A 553 -1.40 3.66 36.14
CA THR A 553 -1.58 2.46 36.97
C THR A 553 -1.58 2.78 38.45
N SER A 554 -2.73 2.54 39.10
CA SER A 554 -2.94 2.77 40.52
C SER A 554 -3.00 1.44 41.29
N ILE A 555 -2.74 1.48 42.61
CA ILE A 555 -2.90 0.32 43.50
C ILE A 555 -4.28 -0.36 43.34
N PRO A 556 -5.41 0.38 43.27
CA PRO A 556 -6.73 -0.19 42.93
C PRO A 556 -6.73 -1.03 41.64
N ASP A 557 -6.11 -0.53 40.57
CA ASP A 557 -6.08 -1.22 39.27
C ASP A 557 -5.32 -2.54 39.36
N VAL A 558 -4.18 -2.56 40.08
CA VAL A 558 -3.38 -3.78 40.30
C VAL A 558 -4.16 -4.79 41.13
N LEU A 559 -4.87 -4.36 42.18
CA LEU A 559 -5.69 -5.24 43.02
C LEU A 559 -6.86 -5.83 42.25
N GLN A 560 -7.57 -5.01 41.48
CA GLN A 560 -8.67 -5.44 40.62
C GLN A 560 -8.18 -6.45 39.59
N PHE A 561 -7.07 -6.16 38.89
CA PHE A 561 -6.50 -7.04 37.87
C PHE A 561 -6.06 -8.39 38.45
N SER A 562 -5.38 -8.36 39.59
CA SER A 562 -4.87 -9.57 40.28
C SER A 562 -6.00 -10.50 40.70
N LEU A 563 -7.12 -9.93 41.18
CA LEU A 563 -8.30 -10.69 41.56
C LEU A 563 -9.05 -11.27 40.35
N THR A 564 -9.20 -10.49 39.28
CA THR A 564 -9.93 -10.92 38.08
C THR A 564 -9.22 -12.03 37.32
N ILE A 565 -7.89 -11.93 37.14
CA ILE A 565 -7.13 -12.89 36.34
C ILE A 565 -6.56 -14.04 37.19
N GLY A 566 -6.07 -13.74 38.40
CA GLY A 566 -5.36 -14.68 39.27
C GLY A 566 -6.13 -15.19 40.48
N GLY A 567 -7.33 -14.67 40.73
CA GLY A 567 -8.14 -15.06 41.88
C GLY A 567 -7.58 -14.62 43.25
N PRO A 568 -8.12 -15.21 44.35
CA PRO A 568 -7.81 -14.79 45.71
C PRO A 568 -6.33 -14.98 46.12
N ASP A 569 -5.66 -16.00 45.61
CA ASP A 569 -4.26 -16.30 45.96
C ASP A 569 -3.30 -15.23 45.42
N CYS A 570 -3.50 -14.81 44.17
CA CYS A 570 -2.77 -13.71 43.55
C CYS A 570 -3.02 -12.39 44.29
N LEU A 571 -4.29 -12.11 44.64
CA LEU A 571 -4.65 -10.95 45.45
C LEU A 571 -3.92 -10.96 46.81
N ALA A 572 -3.79 -12.12 47.44
CA ALA A 572 -3.06 -12.27 48.70
C ALA A 572 -1.59 -11.83 48.60
N ILE A 573 -0.91 -12.15 47.49
CA ILE A 573 0.47 -11.74 47.25
C ILE A 573 0.58 -10.21 47.19
N VAL A 574 -0.28 -9.56 46.40
CA VAL A 574 -0.27 -8.09 46.28
C VAL A 574 -0.61 -7.41 47.61
N LEU A 575 -1.63 -7.90 48.31
CA LEU A 575 -2.03 -7.36 49.60
C LEU A 575 -0.93 -7.52 50.65
N ASN A 576 -0.21 -8.65 50.66
CA ASN A 576 0.94 -8.84 51.54
C ASN A 576 2.06 -7.84 51.24
N ARG A 577 2.40 -7.61 49.96
CA ARG A 577 3.40 -6.59 49.57
C ARG A 577 3.04 -5.18 50.03
N LEU A 578 1.75 -4.83 50.07
CA LEU A 578 1.29 -3.52 50.53
C LEU A 578 1.52 -3.29 52.04
N VAL A 579 1.47 -4.35 52.85
CA VAL A 579 1.52 -4.30 54.32
C VAL A 579 2.80 -4.87 54.93
N GLU A 580 3.69 -5.44 54.13
CA GLU A 580 5.00 -5.96 54.50
C GLU A 580 6.09 -4.91 54.80
N PRO A 581 6.19 -3.75 54.11
CA PRO A 581 7.23 -2.78 54.42
C PRO A 581 7.06 -2.18 55.82
N THR A 582 8.16 -1.73 56.43
CA THR A 582 8.14 -1.08 57.75
C THR A 582 7.17 0.10 57.72
N LEU A 583 6.00 -0.09 58.33
CA LEU A 583 4.88 0.83 58.24
C LEU A 583 5.20 2.17 58.92
N LYS A 584 5.62 3.16 58.13
CA LYS A 584 5.78 4.55 58.59
C LYS A 584 4.40 5.19 58.75
N SER A 585 4.25 6.05 59.77
CA SER A 585 2.99 6.77 60.06
C SER A 585 2.39 7.46 58.83
N GLN A 586 3.24 8.12 58.02
CA GLN A 586 2.82 8.79 56.78
C GLN A 586 2.26 7.84 55.71
N TYR A 587 2.83 6.64 55.57
CA TYR A 587 2.36 5.65 54.59
C TYR A 587 1.04 5.00 55.02
N VAL A 588 0.90 4.71 56.31
CA VAL A 588 -0.35 4.17 56.87
C VAL A 588 -1.50 5.16 56.68
N SER A 589 -1.29 6.44 57.03
CA SER A 589 -2.32 7.47 56.90
C SER A 589 -2.56 7.93 55.46
N GLY A 590 -1.51 8.04 54.66
CA GLY A 590 -1.58 8.60 53.31
C GLY A 590 -1.89 7.58 52.21
N THR A 591 -1.67 6.28 52.44
CA THR A 591 -1.83 5.25 51.40
C THR A 591 -2.72 4.09 51.85
N LEU A 592 -2.47 3.48 53.01
CA LEU A 592 -3.20 2.27 53.41
C LEU A 592 -4.62 2.55 53.92
N VAL A 593 -4.84 3.59 54.73
CA VAL A 593 -6.19 3.95 55.20
C VAL A 593 -7.11 4.41 54.05
N PRO A 594 -6.67 5.27 53.12
CA PRO A 594 -7.45 5.63 51.95
C PRO A 594 -7.80 4.46 51.03
N LEU A 595 -7.08 3.34 51.11
CA LEU A 595 -7.34 2.12 50.32
C LEU A 595 -8.47 1.25 50.91
N ILE A 596 -8.85 1.43 52.18
CA ILE A 596 -9.88 0.60 52.84
C ILE A 596 -11.24 0.64 52.12
N PRO A 597 -11.77 1.80 51.68
CA PRO A 597 -13.00 1.85 50.90
C PRO A 597 -12.92 1.02 49.61
N GLU A 598 -11.76 1.00 48.97
CA GLU A 598 -11.52 0.25 47.74
C GLU A 598 -11.44 -1.26 48.00
N LEU A 599 -10.78 -1.69 49.09
CA LEU A 599 -10.80 -3.09 49.51
C LEU A 599 -12.22 -3.57 49.81
N LYS A 600 -13.06 -2.72 50.43
CA LYS A 600 -14.48 -2.99 50.63
C LYS A 600 -15.25 -3.10 49.31
N ARG A 601 -14.97 -2.21 48.36
CA ARG A 601 -15.55 -2.26 47.01
C ARG A 601 -15.21 -3.58 46.31
N LEU A 602 -13.94 -3.98 46.31
CA LEU A 602 -13.44 -5.21 45.69
C LEU A 602 -14.03 -6.47 46.32
N SER A 603 -14.10 -6.52 47.65
CA SER A 603 -14.74 -7.60 48.41
C SER A 603 -16.22 -7.77 48.03
N ASN A 604 -16.97 -6.67 48.01
CA ASN A 604 -18.39 -6.69 47.64
C ASN A 604 -18.60 -7.10 46.17
N ALA A 605 -17.78 -6.58 45.25
CA ALA A 605 -17.93 -6.84 43.82
C ALA A 605 -17.67 -8.31 43.44
N ASN A 606 -16.85 -9.03 44.21
CA ASN A 606 -16.46 -10.41 43.93
C ASN A 606 -17.07 -11.42 44.91
N GLY A 607 -17.96 -10.99 45.81
CA GLY A 607 -18.65 -11.86 46.76
C GLY A 607 -17.77 -12.50 47.84
N ILE A 608 -16.58 -11.95 48.10
CA ILE A 608 -15.63 -12.47 49.11
C ILE A 608 -15.84 -11.70 50.41
N PRO A 609 -16.23 -12.34 51.54
CA PRO A 609 -16.45 -11.61 52.79
C PRO A 609 -15.18 -10.96 53.33
N LEU A 610 -15.27 -9.73 53.86
CA LEU A 610 -14.12 -9.01 54.43
C LEU A 610 -13.42 -9.72 55.60
N HIS A 611 -14.12 -10.63 56.28
CA HIS A 611 -13.59 -11.44 57.38
C HIS A 611 -12.92 -12.73 56.92
N SER A 612 -12.90 -13.00 55.61
CA SER A 612 -12.17 -14.12 55.00
C SER A 612 -10.83 -13.65 54.41
N GLU A 613 -9.91 -14.60 54.22
CA GLU A 613 -8.63 -14.30 53.55
C GLU A 613 -8.87 -14.04 52.05
N PRO A 614 -8.11 -13.14 51.41
CA PRO A 614 -6.91 -12.44 51.93
C PRO A 614 -7.18 -11.07 52.59
N PHE A 615 -8.44 -10.64 52.69
CA PHE A 615 -8.78 -9.31 53.23
C PHE A 615 -8.59 -9.23 54.75
N ALA A 616 -8.94 -10.29 55.49
CA ALA A 616 -8.94 -10.29 56.95
C ALA A 616 -7.54 -10.06 57.56
N SER A 617 -6.50 -10.75 57.06
CA SER A 617 -5.13 -10.55 57.52
C SER A 617 -4.62 -9.14 57.20
N THR A 618 -4.91 -8.65 55.99
CA THR A 618 -4.50 -7.32 55.53
C THR A 618 -5.11 -6.20 56.36
N LEU A 619 -6.44 -6.22 56.57
CA LEU A 619 -7.14 -5.22 57.36
C LEU A 619 -6.65 -5.19 58.82
N ARG A 620 -6.39 -6.37 59.42
CA ARG A 620 -5.81 -6.46 60.77
C ARG A 620 -4.43 -5.80 60.84
N LYS A 621 -3.56 -6.01 59.85
CA LYS A 621 -2.24 -5.38 59.77
C LYS A 621 -2.35 -3.86 59.60
N ILE A 622 -3.26 -3.37 58.76
CA ILE A 622 -3.53 -1.92 58.59
C ILE A 622 -4.02 -1.31 59.91
N MET A 623 -5.00 -1.93 60.58
CA MET A 623 -5.52 -1.46 61.87
C MET A 623 -4.45 -1.43 62.95
N LYS A 624 -3.62 -2.48 63.05
CA LYS A 624 -2.51 -2.53 63.99
C LYS A 624 -1.49 -1.42 63.71
N GLY A 625 -1.11 -1.22 62.44
CA GLY A 625 -0.20 -0.15 62.04
C GLY A 625 -0.75 1.25 62.37
N TRP A 626 -2.05 1.47 62.18
CA TRP A 626 -2.71 2.72 62.55
C TRP A 626 -2.65 2.96 64.06
N ILE A 627 -2.99 1.96 64.87
CA ILE A 627 -2.97 2.06 66.34
C ILE A 627 -1.55 2.32 66.88
N GLU A 628 -0.55 1.61 66.35
CA GLU A 628 0.82 1.69 66.88
C GLU A 628 1.60 2.93 66.40
N LYS A 629 1.29 3.45 65.21
CA LYS A 629 2.13 4.46 64.53
C LYS A 629 1.44 5.79 64.26
N VAL A 630 0.11 5.82 64.27
CA VAL A 630 -0.68 7.02 63.95
C VAL A 630 -1.46 7.48 65.16
N MET A 631 -2.13 6.57 65.87
CA MET A 631 -2.73 6.89 67.15
C MET A 631 -1.59 7.13 68.15
N GLY A 632 -1.52 8.34 68.70
CA GLY A 632 -0.60 8.66 69.78
C GLY A 632 -0.83 7.75 71.00
N PRO A 633 0.09 7.76 71.99
CA PRO A 633 -0.12 7.00 73.21
C PRO A 633 -1.47 7.36 73.83
N LYS A 634 -2.16 6.37 74.38
CA LYS A 634 -3.39 6.60 75.15
C LYS A 634 -3.09 7.71 76.17
N PRO A 635 -3.90 8.80 76.22
CA PRO A 635 -3.68 9.86 77.20
C PRO A 635 -3.64 9.24 78.60
N ASP A 636 -2.56 9.50 79.33
CA ASP A 636 -2.43 9.09 80.73
C ASP A 636 -3.42 9.92 81.57
N ASP A 637 -4.12 9.28 82.51
CA ASP A 637 -5.02 9.96 83.44
C ASP A 637 -4.27 11.07 84.22
N ALA A 638 -2.97 10.88 84.46
CA ALA A 638 -2.10 11.90 85.05
C ALA A 638 -1.85 13.12 84.14
N ALA A 639 -1.82 12.93 82.81
CA ALA A 639 -1.69 14.02 81.84
C ALA A 639 -3.02 14.74 81.58
N ALA A 640 -4.14 14.05 81.76
CA ALA A 640 -5.49 14.63 81.65
C ALA A 640 -5.87 15.50 82.87
N GLN A 641 -5.42 15.12 84.07
CA GLN A 641 -5.64 15.85 85.32
C GLN A 641 -5.34 17.37 85.27
N PRO A 642 -4.18 17.84 84.78
CA PRO A 642 -3.90 19.28 84.69
C PRO A 642 -4.73 20.00 83.62
N LEU A 643 -5.24 19.30 82.59
CA LEU A 643 -6.17 19.87 81.61
C LEU A 643 -7.57 20.00 82.21
N LEU A 644 -8.05 18.99 82.94
CA LEU A 644 -9.31 19.03 83.68
C LEU A 644 -9.27 20.10 84.79
N ALA A 645 -8.14 20.27 85.47
CA ALA A 645 -7.97 21.32 86.49
C ALA A 645 -8.10 22.74 85.90
N LYS A 646 -7.80 22.95 84.62
CA LYS A 646 -8.03 24.25 83.94
C LYS A 646 -9.51 24.56 83.75
N LEU A 647 -10.42 23.57 83.79
CA LEU A 647 -11.86 23.82 83.76
C LEU A 647 -12.34 24.61 84.98
N ASN A 648 -11.62 24.54 86.11
CA ASN A 648 -11.91 25.37 87.29
C ASN A 648 -11.69 26.87 87.05
N ARG A 649 -10.93 27.24 86.00
CA ARG A 649 -10.74 28.65 85.58
C ARG A 649 -11.87 29.16 84.69
N TRP A 650 -12.82 28.31 84.30
CA TRP A 650 -13.96 28.69 83.48
C TRP A 650 -15.02 29.38 84.36
N THR A 651 -15.21 30.69 84.16
CA THR A 651 -16.03 31.54 85.03
C THR A 651 -17.49 31.73 84.60
N CYS A 652 -17.89 31.28 83.40
CA CYS A 652 -19.26 31.46 82.90
C CYS A 652 -20.27 30.61 83.68
N GLY A 653 -21.23 31.23 84.38
CA GLY A 653 -22.20 30.56 85.25
C GLY A 653 -23.50 30.09 84.59
N ASP A 654 -23.63 30.24 83.27
CA ASP A 654 -24.86 29.85 82.56
C ASP A 654 -25.16 28.33 82.70
N ALA A 655 -26.42 27.96 82.42
CA ALA A 655 -26.87 26.59 82.58
C ALA A 655 -26.15 25.60 81.64
N TYR A 656 -25.79 26.04 80.44
CA TYR A 656 -25.12 25.22 79.44
C TYR A 656 -23.65 24.96 79.81
N CYS A 657 -22.91 25.99 80.23
CA CYS A 657 -21.55 25.94 80.74
C CYS A 657 -21.43 25.08 82.00
N ARG A 658 -22.48 25.03 82.85
CA ARG A 658 -22.53 24.09 83.97
C ARG A 658 -22.69 22.64 83.51
N GLN A 659 -23.57 22.39 82.53
CA GLN A 659 -23.75 21.04 81.97
C GLN A 659 -22.48 20.53 81.28
N VAL A 660 -21.78 21.36 80.50
CA VAL A 660 -20.50 21.00 79.87
C VAL A 660 -19.44 20.68 80.92
N ARG A 661 -19.29 21.52 81.95
CA ARG A 661 -18.30 21.28 83.02
C ARG A 661 -18.59 19.98 83.76
N GLN A 662 -19.85 19.70 84.09
CA GLN A 662 -20.24 18.46 84.75
C GLN A 662 -20.02 17.23 83.87
N PHE A 663 -20.27 17.35 82.56
CA PHE A 663 -20.00 16.28 81.60
C PHE A 663 -18.50 15.94 81.52
N LEU A 664 -17.64 16.96 81.40
CA LEU A 664 -16.19 16.78 81.28
C LEU A 664 -15.51 16.29 82.57
N THR A 665 -16.13 16.50 83.73
CA THR A 665 -15.52 16.17 85.04
C THR A 665 -16.12 14.95 85.73
N SER A 666 -17.39 14.62 85.47
CA SER A 666 -18.15 13.74 86.38
C SER A 666 -19.05 12.71 85.69
N LYS A 667 -19.00 12.50 84.36
CA LYS A 667 -19.84 11.50 83.68
C LYS A 667 -19.06 10.55 82.77
N PRO A 668 -19.43 9.25 82.74
CA PRO A 668 -18.89 8.27 81.78
C PRO A 668 -19.58 8.33 80.40
N ASP A 669 -20.57 9.21 80.24
CA ASP A 669 -21.31 9.35 78.98
C ASP A 669 -20.39 9.86 77.87
N ARG A 670 -20.47 9.26 76.67
CA ARG A 670 -19.59 9.63 75.53
C ARG A 670 -19.99 10.94 74.83
N MET A 671 -21.19 11.46 75.09
CA MET A 671 -21.75 12.59 74.35
C MET A 671 -22.70 13.43 75.22
N LEU A 672 -22.65 14.75 75.06
CA LEU A 672 -23.58 15.72 75.65
C LEU A 672 -24.22 16.53 74.51
N CYS A 673 -25.54 16.48 74.37
CA CYS A 673 -26.28 17.36 73.47
C CYS A 673 -26.85 18.55 74.24
N LEU A 674 -26.69 19.75 73.68
CA LEU A 674 -27.19 21.00 74.26
C LEU A 674 -28.03 21.71 73.20
N ASP A 675 -29.34 21.77 73.44
CA ASP A 675 -30.27 22.36 72.49
C ASP A 675 -30.44 23.87 72.73
N ARG A 676 -30.62 24.63 71.65
CA ARG A 676 -30.94 26.08 71.64
C ARG A 676 -29.86 27.03 72.20
N ILE A 677 -28.57 26.69 72.05
CA ILE A 677 -27.48 27.64 72.35
C ILE A 677 -27.57 28.83 71.36
N GLY A 678 -27.85 30.03 71.88
CA GLY A 678 -27.87 31.28 71.10
C GLY A 678 -29.18 31.61 70.39
N ALA A 679 -30.27 30.86 70.63
CA ALA A 679 -31.59 31.22 70.11
C ALA A 679 -32.20 32.41 70.90
N PRO A 680 -32.81 33.43 70.26
CA PRO A 680 -33.56 34.46 70.97
C PRO A 680 -34.77 33.84 71.67
N SER A 681 -35.01 34.30 72.90
CA SER A 681 -36.12 33.87 73.76
C SER A 681 -37.49 34.16 73.15
#